data_AF-A0A814FTS4-F1
#
_entry.id   AF-A0A814FTS4-F1
#
_cell.length_a   1.000
_cell.length_b   1.000
_cell.length_c   1.000
_cell.angle_alpha   90.00
_cell.angle_beta   90.00
_cell.angle_gamma   90.00
#
_symmetry.space_group_name_H-M   'P 1'
#
loop_
_entity.id
_entity.type
_entity.pdbx_description
1 polymer ?
#
loop_
_entity_poly.entity_id
_entity_poly.type
_entity_poly.pdbx_seq_one_letter_code
_entity_poly.pdbx_strand_id
1 'polypeptide(L)'
;MGGCQARSTVDPRSYERHPRVIAPRLSSDSGTESDDSIVSNSGLVQILDEMVTDINNNTLKLCDFRTRLSEKNIKADKFIEPILIDHEFILLLARTIKTILEKWDSPETQSLSESDKLIFRNAAIFLAEIAENFNVTTSPRLFRSFLCTMMFLDVMQQCLEDMVSNGKHLMNNDDNYNLESFIYLLNIFQNFKTPSSQSADEVKSVFKLLTLVSDIIRSKYYFETFFQLSHDASEFNTVQQFILDKCPVFLNAYTGIHSFEIHDTLLEQIFDQCVQILEHFIPNIETWKIPVIRAITHIVDIMVNASSTTQAHIFQQPKIIDYALTILRNQKLCARLQSKTMNPEIWLINSTLTGLHNMIYDAKLLAILRKKTLTSVFIQITNTAKYDRIRIHAYLILAGILSEVEIKELNNAKEITMIFFKYLNKAMESNQKMYKGVTLMAMLCGLKTLVQHDEIKNTILAQDPNLQLLSNIIFKTNNQELAHGLSILWTLSFNKEVAATILNKSELMNKIRNLAEITKHDIDKDISAENIKLTNVISSAAQGILWQVYDRTTDVADNKPQKNTEENMITDKSMDLQHSDIHSPVALTKKKYDVMISYSHDDKQLCHKIADQLLNDGFTVWIDRNNMTGLTPAAIADGIENSEIIILGMTYSYKISPWCQREGNYAFQRQTKIIPLKLPPAYHADGWLGLLLANLNYVNFTKHQFDIAYEQLKTEIENYRKQVINSPHRKLFLEEHETPLNTNVTHEANTIRKLDHNEHHSPVLSRSDALYTSIPIQNWTQQNVMDFLNDKKLHQFILLCNDMDGPALQQLYAFCNNNSTTAFESLHKQLKKKSIDDDLSPIEYTRFISEMKKLSIDVPPPPPVRSGACTIS
;
A
#
# COMPACT_ATOMS: atom_id res chain seq x y z
N MET A 1 -1.45 -3.22 9.20
CA MET A 1 -1.80 -1.79 9.07
C MET A 1 -2.69 -1.60 7.85
N GLY A 2 -3.38 -0.46 7.70
CA GLY A 2 -3.93 -0.08 6.38
C GLY A 2 -2.74 0.35 5.54
N GLY A 3 -2.47 -0.34 4.43
CA GLY A 3 -1.41 0.07 3.51
C GLY A 3 -1.58 1.56 3.19
N CYS A 4 -0.47 2.28 3.01
CA CYS A 4 -0.45 3.70 2.62
C CYS A 4 -1.16 4.00 1.28
N GLN A 5 -1.89 3.03 0.71
CA GLN A 5 -2.91 3.24 -0.30
C GLN A 5 -4.25 3.60 0.36
N ALA A 6 -4.35 4.76 0.98
CA ALA A 6 -5.56 5.52 0.72
C ALA A 6 -5.45 5.94 -0.74
N ARG A 7 -5.97 5.10 -1.65
CA ARG A 7 -6.15 5.43 -3.07
C ARG A 7 -6.76 6.81 -3.10
N SER A 8 -5.98 7.84 -3.45
CA SER A 8 -6.52 9.17 -3.51
C SER A 8 -7.58 9.16 -4.59
N THR A 9 -8.83 9.41 -4.21
CA THR A 9 -9.92 9.78 -5.12
C THR A 9 -9.61 11.07 -5.88
N VAL A 10 -8.45 11.69 -5.62
CA VAL A 10 -7.89 12.82 -6.32
C VAL A 10 -7.19 12.35 -7.59
N ASP A 11 -7.82 12.68 -8.72
CA ASP A 11 -7.33 12.71 -10.10
C ASP A 11 -5.79 12.82 -10.16
N PRO A 12 -5.06 11.73 -10.51
CA PRO A 12 -3.63 11.79 -10.70
C PRO A 12 -3.35 12.54 -12.01
N ARG A 13 -3.55 13.87 -12.03
CA ARG A 13 -3.37 14.68 -13.25
C ARG A 13 -2.02 14.37 -13.89
N SER A 14 -2.07 14.24 -15.21
CA SER A 14 -0.95 14.02 -16.12
C SER A 14 0.18 15.01 -15.83
N TYR A 15 1.29 14.51 -15.30
CA TYR A 15 2.57 15.21 -15.36
C TYR A 15 3.06 15.19 -16.81
N GLU A 16 4.04 16.02 -17.15
CA GLU A 16 4.82 15.85 -18.38
C GLU A 16 5.60 14.54 -18.28
N ARG A 17 4.90 13.41 -18.48
CA ARG A 17 5.48 12.08 -18.69
C ARG A 17 6.20 12.13 -20.04
N HIS A 18 5.59 12.78 -21.02
CA HIS A 18 6.16 12.95 -22.35
C HIS A 18 6.88 14.31 -22.51
N PRO A 19 8.06 14.38 -23.16
CA PRO A 19 8.59 15.65 -23.65
C PRO A 19 7.55 16.26 -24.60
N ARG A 20 7.03 17.46 -24.34
CA ARG A 20 6.12 18.09 -25.31
C ARG A 20 6.82 18.14 -26.67
N VAL A 21 6.19 17.57 -27.70
CA VAL A 21 6.60 17.87 -29.07
C VAL A 21 6.22 19.32 -29.28
N ILE A 22 7.17 20.23 -29.06
CA ILE A 22 7.01 21.61 -29.45
C ILE A 22 7.04 21.58 -30.98
N ALA A 23 5.87 21.63 -31.62
CA ALA A 23 5.80 22.14 -32.99
C ALA A 23 6.58 23.47 -33.00
N PRO A 24 7.43 23.75 -34.02
CA PRO A 24 8.43 24.80 -33.95
C PRO A 24 7.80 26.12 -33.52
N ARG A 25 8.11 26.55 -32.29
CA ARG A 25 7.78 27.89 -31.81
C ARG A 25 8.70 28.86 -32.55
N LEU A 26 8.18 29.49 -33.59
CA LEU A 26 8.76 30.74 -34.06
C LEU A 26 8.50 31.81 -32.99
N SER A 27 9.58 32.50 -32.63
CA SER A 27 9.72 33.51 -31.59
C SER A 27 8.51 34.45 -31.48
N SER A 28 7.86 34.45 -30.32
CA SER A 28 7.00 35.55 -29.91
C SER A 28 7.85 36.57 -29.16
N ASP A 29 8.12 37.71 -29.79
CA ASP A 29 8.64 38.90 -29.14
C ASP A 29 7.72 39.31 -27.98
N SER A 30 8.35 39.75 -26.90
CA SER A 30 7.71 40.29 -25.70
C SER A 30 6.97 41.58 -26.02
N GLY A 31 5.64 41.57 -25.88
CA GLY A 31 4.78 42.74 -25.92
C GLY A 31 3.73 42.67 -24.82
N THR A 32 3.67 43.73 -24.03
CA THR A 32 2.88 43.97 -22.83
C THR A 32 1.36 43.79 -22.98
N GLU A 33 0.73 43.36 -21.90
CA GLU A 33 -0.72 43.29 -21.69
C GLU A 33 -1.41 44.65 -21.88
N SER A 34 -2.43 44.71 -22.75
CA SER A 34 -3.72 45.40 -22.55
C SER A 34 -4.49 45.44 -23.88
N ASP A 35 -5.59 44.70 -23.99
CA ASP A 35 -6.86 45.13 -24.61
C ASP A 35 -7.84 43.97 -24.70
N ASP A 36 -8.81 43.98 -23.78
CA ASP A 36 -10.09 43.28 -23.91
C ASP A 36 -10.93 43.96 -25.01
N SER A 37 -10.52 43.78 -26.27
CA SER A 37 -11.43 43.94 -27.40
C SER A 37 -12.09 42.59 -27.67
N ILE A 38 -13.42 42.58 -27.50
CA ILE A 38 -14.31 41.56 -28.04
C ILE A 38 -14.07 41.56 -29.56
N VAL A 39 -13.25 40.62 -30.03
CA VAL A 39 -13.10 40.36 -31.47
C VAL A 39 -14.38 39.67 -31.86
N SER A 40 -15.16 40.28 -32.75
CA SER A 40 -16.46 39.76 -33.15
C SER A 40 -16.33 38.38 -33.77
N ASN A 41 -17.20 37.46 -33.33
CA ASN A 41 -17.31 36.05 -33.76
C ASN A 41 -17.38 35.89 -35.29
N SER A 42 -17.73 36.97 -36.01
CA SER A 42 -17.72 37.07 -37.47
C SER A 42 -16.38 36.74 -38.13
N GLY A 43 -15.25 37.06 -37.50
CA GLY A 43 -13.93 36.85 -38.10
C GLY A 43 -13.53 35.38 -38.21
N LEU A 44 -13.84 34.59 -37.18
CA LEU A 44 -13.56 33.15 -37.12
C LEU A 44 -14.52 32.36 -38.02
N VAL A 45 -15.82 32.67 -37.96
CA VAL A 45 -16.85 32.06 -38.84
C VAL A 45 -16.49 32.27 -40.31
N GLN A 46 -16.09 33.49 -40.70
CA GLN A 46 -15.68 33.77 -42.08
C GLN A 46 -14.47 32.93 -42.52
N ILE A 47 -13.46 32.72 -41.66
CA ILE A 47 -12.32 31.84 -42.00
C ILE A 47 -12.81 30.40 -42.20
N LEU A 48 -13.69 29.91 -41.31
CA LEU A 48 -14.22 28.55 -41.42
C LEU A 48 -15.06 28.37 -42.69
N ASP A 49 -15.87 29.34 -43.08
CA ASP A 49 -16.65 29.34 -44.34
C ASP A 49 -15.75 29.35 -45.59
N GLU A 50 -14.68 30.17 -45.56
CA GLU A 50 -13.65 30.17 -46.61
C GLU A 50 -12.97 28.79 -46.70
N MET A 51 -12.71 28.13 -45.57
CA MET A 51 -12.16 26.77 -45.56
C MET A 51 -13.14 25.70 -46.04
N VAL A 52 -14.44 25.80 -45.74
CA VAL A 52 -15.48 24.92 -46.34
C VAL A 52 -15.42 25.03 -47.86
N THR A 53 -15.32 26.25 -48.37
CA THR A 53 -15.22 26.52 -49.80
C THR A 53 -13.95 25.93 -50.40
N ASP A 54 -12.81 26.05 -49.72
CA ASP A 54 -11.54 25.47 -50.15
C ASP A 54 -11.54 23.93 -50.12
N ILE A 55 -12.21 23.32 -49.13
CA ILE A 55 -12.42 21.86 -49.09
C ILE A 55 -13.27 21.43 -50.29
N ASN A 56 -14.41 22.08 -50.51
CA ASN A 56 -15.34 21.72 -51.60
C ASN A 56 -14.68 21.86 -52.98
N ASN A 57 -13.67 22.74 -53.11
CA ASN A 57 -12.93 22.96 -54.35
C ASN A 57 -11.62 22.16 -54.45
N ASN A 58 -11.30 21.29 -53.48
CA ASN A 58 -10.02 20.56 -53.39
C ASN A 58 -8.76 21.45 -53.40
N THR A 59 -8.87 22.69 -52.93
CA THR A 59 -7.76 23.67 -52.92
C THR A 59 -7.19 23.92 -51.53
N LEU A 60 -7.69 23.22 -50.50
CA LEU A 60 -7.30 23.46 -49.11
C LEU A 60 -5.79 23.24 -48.89
N LYS A 61 -5.11 24.31 -48.46
CA LYS A 61 -3.73 24.26 -47.96
C LYS A 61 -3.72 24.55 -46.46
N LEU A 62 -3.34 23.56 -45.66
CA LEU A 62 -3.38 23.64 -44.20
C LEU A 62 -2.54 24.77 -43.58
N CYS A 63 -1.45 25.16 -44.24
CA CYS A 63 -0.64 26.31 -43.84
C CYS A 63 -1.43 27.62 -43.88
N ASP A 64 -2.47 27.71 -44.71
CA ASP A 64 -3.23 28.94 -44.91
C ASP A 64 -4.18 29.21 -43.74
N PHE A 65 -4.61 28.19 -42.98
CA PHE A 65 -5.46 28.42 -41.81
C PHE A 65 -4.73 29.22 -40.72
N ARG A 66 -3.51 28.80 -40.37
CA ARG A 66 -2.69 29.53 -39.40
C ARG A 66 -2.35 30.92 -39.88
N THR A 67 -2.04 31.05 -41.17
CA THR A 67 -1.81 32.34 -41.83
C THR A 67 -3.05 33.22 -41.71
N ARG A 68 -4.25 32.74 -42.07
CA ARG A 68 -5.52 33.48 -41.98
C ARG A 68 -5.89 33.87 -40.55
N LEU A 69 -5.63 33.01 -39.57
CA LEU A 69 -5.81 33.35 -38.15
C LEU A 69 -4.89 34.47 -37.71
N SER A 70 -3.61 34.40 -38.12
CA SER A 70 -2.63 35.43 -37.81
C SER A 70 -2.93 36.76 -38.52
N GLU A 71 -3.35 36.72 -39.78
CA GLU A 71 -3.75 37.88 -40.58
C GLU A 71 -4.97 38.60 -39.98
N LYS A 72 -5.91 37.85 -39.42
CA LYS A 72 -7.09 38.41 -38.73
C LYS A 72 -6.87 38.67 -37.24
N ASN A 73 -5.63 38.54 -36.72
CA ASN A 73 -5.28 38.71 -35.30
C ASN A 73 -6.16 37.89 -34.32
N ILE A 74 -6.63 36.72 -34.76
CA ILE A 74 -7.44 35.83 -33.94
C ILE A 74 -6.50 34.97 -33.10
N LYS A 75 -6.50 35.20 -31.79
CA LYS A 75 -5.68 34.41 -30.87
C LYS A 75 -6.27 33.01 -30.68
N ALA A 76 -5.39 32.00 -30.59
CA ALA A 76 -5.73 30.59 -30.41
C ALA A 76 -6.54 30.27 -29.13
N ASP A 77 -6.45 31.14 -28.11
CA ASP A 77 -7.21 31.06 -26.86
C ASP A 77 -8.64 31.62 -26.98
N LYS A 78 -8.99 32.34 -28.05
CA LYS A 78 -10.36 32.82 -28.33
C LYS A 78 -11.25 31.79 -29.05
N PHE A 79 -10.74 30.58 -29.30
CA PHE A 79 -11.47 29.46 -29.92
C PHE A 79 -12.57 28.86 -29.03
N ILE A 80 -12.75 29.37 -27.81
CA ILE A 80 -13.57 28.85 -26.70
C ILE A 80 -15.09 29.04 -26.91
N GLU A 81 -15.54 29.33 -28.14
CA GLU A 81 -16.97 29.55 -28.40
C GLU A 81 -17.69 28.24 -28.78
N PRO A 82 -18.89 27.99 -28.21
CA PRO A 82 -19.75 26.85 -28.60
C PRO A 82 -20.02 26.78 -30.11
N ILE A 83 -19.95 27.93 -30.80
CA ILE A 83 -20.15 28.08 -32.25
C ILE A 83 -19.24 27.13 -33.06
N LEU A 84 -18.04 26.81 -32.55
CA LEU A 84 -17.09 25.96 -33.29
C LEU A 84 -17.48 24.48 -33.25
N ILE A 85 -18.17 24.02 -32.20
CA ILE A 85 -18.56 22.61 -32.04
C ILE A 85 -19.65 22.22 -33.04
N ASP A 86 -20.58 23.14 -33.29
CA ASP A 86 -21.71 22.95 -34.21
C ASP A 86 -21.45 23.51 -35.62
N HIS A 87 -20.26 24.04 -35.88
CA HIS A 87 -19.93 24.62 -37.18
C HIS A 87 -19.94 23.56 -38.29
N GLU A 88 -20.58 23.87 -39.42
CA GLU A 88 -20.75 22.95 -40.55
C GLU A 88 -19.41 22.34 -41.02
N PHE A 89 -18.35 23.16 -41.02
CA PHE A 89 -16.98 22.74 -41.32
C PHE A 89 -16.46 21.59 -40.44
N ILE A 90 -16.66 21.65 -39.11
CA ILE A 90 -16.17 20.61 -38.18
C ILE A 90 -16.98 19.33 -38.37
N LEU A 91 -18.28 19.45 -38.58
CA LEU A 91 -19.15 18.30 -38.88
C LEU A 91 -18.78 17.67 -40.23
N LEU A 92 -18.48 18.46 -41.25
CA LEU A 92 -18.01 17.99 -42.56
C LEU A 92 -16.67 17.26 -42.44
N LEU A 93 -15.74 17.81 -41.66
CA LEU A 93 -14.45 17.20 -41.39
C LEU A 93 -14.60 15.83 -40.71
N ALA A 94 -15.41 15.76 -39.65
CA ALA A 94 -15.68 14.53 -38.91
C ALA A 94 -16.36 13.47 -39.80
N ARG A 95 -17.31 13.86 -40.64
CA ARG A 95 -17.95 12.96 -41.62
C ARG A 95 -16.96 12.47 -42.67
N THR A 96 -16.10 13.36 -43.18
CA THR A 96 -15.07 13.01 -44.17
C THR A 96 -14.10 11.98 -43.59
N ILE A 97 -13.63 12.20 -42.35
CA ILE A 97 -12.79 11.24 -41.63
C ILE A 97 -13.52 9.90 -41.46
N LYS A 98 -14.79 9.93 -41.01
CA LYS A 98 -15.60 8.72 -40.86
C LYS A 98 -15.65 7.91 -42.16
N THR A 99 -16.03 8.54 -43.27
CA THR A 99 -16.14 7.88 -44.57
C THR A 99 -14.81 7.32 -45.06
N ILE A 100 -13.69 8.01 -44.83
CA ILE A 100 -12.38 7.49 -45.24
C ILE A 100 -11.96 6.32 -44.34
N LEU A 101 -12.21 6.37 -43.04
CA LEU A 101 -11.97 5.24 -42.13
C LEU A 101 -12.81 4.02 -42.52
N GLU A 102 -14.09 4.19 -42.85
CA GLU A 102 -14.97 3.11 -43.32
C GLU A 102 -14.44 2.48 -44.62
N LYS A 103 -13.98 3.32 -45.56
CA LYS A 103 -13.32 2.83 -46.79
C LYS A 103 -12.04 2.07 -46.47
N TRP A 104 -11.21 2.59 -45.57
CA TRP A 104 -9.92 2.01 -45.22
C TRP A 104 -10.07 0.66 -44.52
N ASP A 105 -11.06 0.56 -43.64
CA ASP A 105 -11.36 -0.64 -42.86
C ASP A 105 -12.31 -1.60 -43.59
N SER A 106 -12.81 -1.25 -44.77
CA SER A 106 -13.67 -2.16 -45.53
C SER A 106 -12.88 -3.38 -46.05
N PRO A 107 -13.41 -4.61 -45.90
CA PRO A 107 -12.80 -5.81 -46.48
C PRO A 107 -12.79 -5.81 -48.02
N GLU A 108 -13.62 -4.97 -48.65
CA GLU A 108 -13.73 -4.87 -50.11
C GLU A 108 -12.70 -3.89 -50.72
N THR A 109 -12.14 -2.98 -49.91
CA THR A 109 -11.17 -1.98 -50.38
C THR A 109 -9.75 -2.53 -50.28
N GLN A 110 -9.07 -2.67 -51.42
CA GLN A 110 -7.68 -3.17 -51.42
C GLN A 110 -6.65 -2.10 -50.98
N SER A 111 -6.92 -0.81 -51.25
CA SER A 111 -6.15 0.36 -50.77
C SER A 111 -6.97 1.64 -50.99
N LEU A 112 -6.78 2.65 -50.13
CA LEU A 112 -7.30 4.00 -50.38
C LEU A 112 -6.68 4.61 -51.65
N SER A 113 -7.44 5.48 -52.33
CA SER A 113 -6.93 6.30 -53.44
C SER A 113 -5.94 7.35 -52.93
N GLU A 114 -5.00 7.81 -53.77
CA GLU A 114 -4.03 8.86 -53.38
C GLU A 114 -4.72 10.16 -52.92
N SER A 115 -5.87 10.50 -53.50
CA SER A 115 -6.71 11.61 -53.04
C SER A 115 -7.30 11.35 -51.66
N ASP A 116 -7.86 10.16 -51.40
CA ASP A 116 -8.43 9.81 -50.09
C ASP A 116 -7.33 9.82 -49.02
N LYS A 117 -6.14 9.30 -49.33
CA LYS A 117 -4.96 9.35 -48.46
C LYS A 117 -4.65 10.80 -48.07
N LEU A 118 -4.43 11.68 -49.05
CA LEU A 118 -4.09 13.08 -48.79
C LEU A 118 -5.16 13.81 -47.96
N ILE A 119 -6.44 13.60 -48.29
CA ILE A 119 -7.56 14.17 -47.54
C ILE A 119 -7.55 13.65 -46.10
N PHE A 120 -7.35 12.35 -45.89
CA PHE A 120 -7.34 11.75 -44.56
C PHE A 120 -6.26 12.36 -43.67
N ARG A 121 -5.02 12.41 -44.17
CA ARG A 121 -3.91 13.00 -43.42
C ARG A 121 -4.18 14.45 -43.06
N ASN A 122 -4.59 15.24 -44.04
CA ASN A 122 -4.81 16.66 -43.82
C ASN A 122 -5.94 16.91 -42.83
N ALA A 123 -7.04 16.16 -42.94
CA ALA A 123 -8.17 16.25 -42.04
C ALA A 123 -7.80 15.83 -40.61
N ALA A 124 -7.06 14.72 -40.46
CA ALA A 124 -6.63 14.22 -39.17
C ALA A 124 -5.64 15.16 -38.45
N ILE A 125 -4.65 15.71 -39.17
CA ILE A 125 -3.73 16.72 -38.65
C ILE A 125 -4.51 17.94 -38.18
N PHE A 126 -5.40 18.45 -39.02
CA PHE A 126 -6.17 19.64 -38.71
C PHE A 126 -7.04 19.46 -37.46
N LEU A 127 -7.72 18.31 -37.35
CA LEU A 127 -8.52 17.98 -36.18
C LEU A 127 -7.66 17.84 -34.91
N ALA A 128 -6.46 17.25 -35.03
CA ALA A 128 -5.51 17.16 -33.92
C ALA A 128 -5.00 18.54 -33.47
N GLU A 129 -4.73 19.45 -34.40
CA GLU A 129 -4.34 20.83 -34.09
C GLU A 129 -5.45 21.60 -33.39
N ILE A 130 -6.70 21.44 -33.85
CA ILE A 130 -7.88 21.95 -33.17
C ILE A 130 -7.90 21.42 -31.73
N ALA A 131 -7.87 20.10 -31.56
CA ALA A 131 -7.92 19.45 -30.25
C ALA A 131 -6.82 19.94 -29.28
N GLU A 132 -5.61 20.20 -29.76
CA GLU A 132 -4.51 20.73 -28.95
C GLU A 132 -4.78 22.16 -28.44
N ASN A 133 -5.45 23.01 -29.22
CA ASN A 133 -5.82 24.37 -28.82
C ASN A 133 -7.04 24.38 -27.87
N PHE A 134 -7.95 23.42 -28.02
CA PHE A 134 -9.10 23.21 -27.13
C PHE A 134 -8.76 22.54 -25.80
N ASN A 135 -7.51 22.17 -25.57
CA ASN A 135 -7.11 21.18 -24.56
C ASN A 135 -7.74 21.34 -23.16
N VAL A 136 -7.58 20.28 -22.37
CA VAL A 136 -8.14 20.18 -21.01
C VAL A 136 -7.69 21.28 -20.04
N THR A 137 -6.64 22.04 -20.34
CA THR A 137 -6.18 23.15 -19.48
C THR A 137 -6.87 24.48 -19.78
N THR A 138 -7.33 24.70 -21.01
CA THR A 138 -7.99 25.95 -21.42
C THR A 138 -9.52 25.86 -21.31
N SER A 139 -10.14 24.75 -21.72
CA SER A 139 -11.61 24.60 -21.74
C SER A 139 -12.11 23.14 -21.68
N PRO A 140 -12.03 22.48 -20.51
CA PRO A 140 -12.33 21.05 -20.38
C PRO A 140 -13.75 20.62 -20.81
N ARG A 141 -14.77 21.47 -20.57
CA ARG A 141 -16.16 21.17 -20.94
C ARG A 141 -16.38 21.21 -22.45
N LEU A 142 -15.77 22.19 -23.14
CA LEU A 142 -15.86 22.33 -24.59
C LEU A 142 -15.07 21.25 -25.30
N PHE A 143 -13.86 20.94 -24.83
CA PHE A 143 -13.07 19.82 -25.35
C PHE A 143 -13.85 18.51 -25.28
N ARG A 144 -14.51 18.25 -24.15
CA ARG A 144 -15.37 17.08 -23.99
C ARG A 144 -16.52 17.10 -24.99
N SER A 145 -17.28 18.18 -25.06
CA SER A 145 -18.39 18.33 -26.01
C SER A 145 -17.92 18.14 -27.47
N PHE A 146 -16.77 18.70 -27.83
CA PHE A 146 -16.12 18.52 -29.12
C PHE A 146 -15.77 17.06 -29.41
N LEU A 147 -15.24 16.30 -28.44
CA LEU A 147 -14.99 14.87 -28.64
C LEU A 147 -16.30 14.06 -28.75
N CYS A 148 -17.37 14.50 -28.11
CA CYS A 148 -18.66 13.81 -28.11
C CYS A 148 -19.41 13.95 -29.44
N THR A 149 -19.16 15.02 -30.20
CA THR A 149 -19.74 15.19 -31.54
C THR A 149 -18.99 14.42 -32.63
N MET A 150 -17.90 13.72 -32.29
CA MET A 150 -17.08 13.01 -33.26
C MET A 150 -17.75 11.71 -33.74
N MET A 151 -18.37 11.81 -34.91
CA MET A 151 -19.10 10.71 -35.55
C MET A 151 -18.23 9.53 -36.03
N PHE A 152 -16.90 9.62 -35.91
CA PHE A 152 -15.95 8.60 -36.38
C PHE A 152 -15.39 7.68 -35.28
N LEU A 153 -15.78 7.90 -34.02
CA LEU A 153 -15.27 7.13 -32.87
C LEU A 153 -15.58 5.63 -32.96
N ASP A 154 -16.79 5.30 -33.41
CA ASP A 154 -17.25 3.94 -33.65
C ASP A 154 -16.38 3.23 -34.69
N VAL A 155 -16.06 3.92 -35.79
CA VAL A 155 -15.19 3.36 -36.84
C VAL A 155 -13.76 3.22 -36.36
N MET A 156 -13.22 4.18 -35.59
CA MET A 156 -11.91 4.03 -34.97
C MET A 156 -11.83 2.82 -34.05
N GLN A 157 -12.89 2.54 -33.28
CA GLN A 157 -12.97 1.34 -32.45
C GLN A 157 -12.95 0.08 -33.32
N GLN A 158 -13.71 0.04 -34.41
CA GLN A 158 -13.69 -1.10 -35.34
C GLN A 158 -12.30 -1.34 -35.93
N CYS A 159 -11.61 -0.29 -36.40
CA CYS A 159 -10.25 -0.43 -36.91
C CYS A 159 -9.29 -1.03 -35.88
N LEU A 160 -9.39 -0.60 -34.60
CA LEU A 160 -8.59 -1.15 -33.51
C LEU A 160 -8.96 -2.61 -33.21
N GLU A 161 -10.25 -2.97 -33.22
CA GLU A 161 -10.73 -4.35 -33.05
C GLU A 161 -10.16 -5.28 -34.14
N ASP A 162 -10.13 -4.82 -35.38
CA ASP A 162 -9.56 -5.53 -36.53
C ASP A 162 -8.02 -5.65 -36.44
N MET A 163 -7.34 -4.59 -35.99
CA MET A 163 -5.90 -4.62 -35.71
C MET A 163 -5.55 -5.66 -34.65
N VAL A 164 -6.33 -5.72 -33.56
CA VAL A 164 -6.14 -6.70 -32.47
C VAL A 164 -6.38 -8.13 -32.96
N SER A 165 -7.48 -8.35 -33.68
CA SER A 165 -7.94 -9.69 -34.05
C SER A 165 -7.08 -10.30 -35.16
N ASN A 166 -6.73 -9.50 -36.17
CA ASN A 166 -6.19 -10.00 -37.44
C ASN A 166 -4.84 -9.37 -37.82
N GLY A 167 -4.36 -8.35 -37.10
CA GLY A 167 -3.15 -7.60 -37.48
C GLY A 167 -3.33 -6.74 -38.72
N LYS A 168 -4.59 -6.49 -39.11
CA LYS A 168 -4.94 -5.63 -40.23
C LYS A 168 -4.32 -4.25 -40.02
N HIS A 169 -3.83 -3.61 -41.09
CA HIS A 169 -3.09 -2.34 -41.06
C HIS A 169 -1.72 -2.34 -40.35
N LEU A 170 -1.39 -3.38 -39.59
CA LEU A 170 -0.08 -3.52 -38.92
C LEU A 170 0.94 -4.30 -39.75
N MET A 171 0.46 -5.16 -40.65
CA MET A 171 1.29 -6.09 -41.44
C MET A 171 1.54 -5.65 -42.89
N ASN A 172 0.90 -4.57 -43.37
CA ASN A 172 1.00 -4.09 -44.75
C ASN A 172 1.71 -2.73 -44.85
N ASN A 173 2.81 -2.65 -45.61
CA ASN A 173 3.57 -1.41 -45.77
C ASN A 173 2.84 -0.33 -46.57
N ASP A 174 1.88 -0.70 -47.43
CA ASP A 174 1.08 0.27 -48.21
C ASP A 174 0.10 1.07 -47.32
N ASP A 175 -0.14 0.60 -46.09
CA ASP A 175 -1.01 1.26 -45.11
C ASP A 175 -0.29 2.29 -44.23
N ASN A 176 1.05 2.41 -44.33
CA ASN A 176 1.82 3.30 -43.44
C ASN A 176 1.32 4.75 -43.45
N TYR A 177 0.95 5.27 -44.62
CA TYR A 177 0.44 6.64 -44.72
C TYR A 177 -0.94 6.81 -44.03
N ASN A 178 -1.79 5.80 -44.11
CA ASN A 178 -3.09 5.77 -43.46
C ASN A 178 -2.93 5.61 -41.95
N LEU A 179 -1.98 4.77 -41.52
CA LEU A 179 -1.65 4.57 -40.12
C LEU A 179 -1.05 5.84 -39.49
N GLU A 180 -0.21 6.59 -40.21
CA GLU A 180 0.27 7.92 -39.79
C GLU A 180 -0.91 8.88 -39.56
N SER A 181 -1.88 8.88 -40.48
CA SER A 181 -3.10 9.67 -40.36
C SER A 181 -3.95 9.25 -39.15
N PHE A 182 -4.07 7.94 -38.91
CA PHE A 182 -4.75 7.39 -37.74
C PHE A 182 -4.05 7.74 -36.41
N ILE A 183 -2.71 7.79 -36.38
CA ILE A 183 -1.94 8.26 -35.23
C ILE A 183 -2.35 9.68 -34.83
N TYR A 184 -2.56 10.60 -35.79
CA TYR A 184 -3.03 11.95 -35.49
C TYR A 184 -4.40 11.93 -34.81
N LEU A 185 -5.31 11.08 -35.27
CA LEU A 185 -6.62 10.91 -34.61
C LEU A 185 -6.48 10.35 -33.19
N LEU A 186 -5.62 9.34 -32.97
CA LEU A 186 -5.41 8.79 -31.63
C LEU A 186 -4.81 9.85 -30.67
N ASN A 187 -3.91 10.71 -31.17
CA ASN A 187 -3.29 11.77 -30.37
C ASN A 187 -4.29 12.79 -29.82
N ILE A 188 -5.45 12.98 -30.48
CA ILE A 188 -6.54 13.84 -29.98
C ILE A 188 -6.94 13.43 -28.56
N PHE A 189 -6.98 12.13 -28.27
CA PHE A 189 -7.47 11.60 -27.00
C PHE A 189 -6.42 11.59 -25.88
N GLN A 190 -5.14 11.83 -26.17
CA GLN A 190 -4.05 11.78 -25.18
C GLN A 190 -4.24 12.77 -24.01
N ASN A 191 -4.91 13.89 -24.26
CA ASN A 191 -5.14 14.91 -23.24
C ASN A 191 -6.48 14.72 -22.50
N PHE A 192 -7.28 13.71 -22.85
CA PHE A 192 -8.61 13.52 -22.28
C PHE A 192 -8.56 13.17 -20.78
N LYS A 193 -9.37 13.86 -19.98
CA LYS A 193 -9.52 13.60 -18.53
C LYS A 193 -10.99 13.52 -18.17
N THR A 194 -11.36 12.52 -17.37
CA THR A 194 -12.73 12.37 -16.85
C THR A 194 -12.87 13.07 -15.49
N PRO A 195 -13.88 13.92 -15.26
CA PRO A 195 -14.18 14.41 -13.93
C PRO A 195 -14.62 13.26 -13.00
N SER A 196 -14.44 13.46 -11.69
CA SER A 196 -14.71 12.47 -10.63
C SER A 196 -16.19 12.09 -10.42
N SER A 197 -17.12 12.72 -11.14
CA SER A 197 -18.56 12.41 -11.09
C SER A 197 -18.96 11.50 -12.26
N GLN A 198 -19.42 10.28 -11.92
CA GLN A 198 -19.90 9.27 -12.87
C GLN A 198 -21.13 9.75 -13.68
N SER A 199 -21.37 9.04 -14.80
CA SER A 199 -22.56 9.06 -15.69
C SER A 199 -22.55 10.02 -16.90
N ALA A 200 -21.71 9.73 -17.90
CA ALA A 200 -22.07 10.05 -19.28
C ALA A 200 -21.62 8.93 -20.22
N ASP A 201 -22.46 8.58 -21.20
CA ASP A 201 -22.15 7.60 -22.24
C ASP A 201 -20.86 7.96 -23.02
N GLU A 202 -20.49 9.24 -23.01
CA GLU A 202 -19.25 9.81 -23.54
C GLU A 202 -17.98 9.21 -22.92
N VAL A 203 -17.99 8.96 -21.60
CA VAL A 203 -16.87 8.32 -20.90
C VAL A 203 -16.72 6.87 -21.35
N LYS A 204 -17.83 6.21 -21.70
CA LYS A 204 -17.81 4.80 -22.14
C LYS A 204 -17.12 4.64 -23.49
N SER A 205 -17.32 5.55 -24.44
CA SER A 205 -16.71 5.45 -25.78
C SER A 205 -15.20 5.65 -25.76
N VAL A 206 -14.69 6.65 -25.02
CA VAL A 206 -13.24 6.84 -24.85
C VAL A 206 -12.63 5.72 -24.02
N PHE A 207 -13.35 5.24 -23.00
CA PHE A 207 -12.94 4.07 -22.23
C PHE A 207 -12.85 2.81 -23.11
N LYS A 208 -13.81 2.58 -24.02
CA LYS A 208 -13.73 1.47 -24.99
C LYS A 208 -12.51 1.60 -25.90
N LEU A 209 -12.17 2.81 -26.38
CA LEU A 209 -10.92 3.03 -27.12
C LEU A 209 -9.68 2.67 -26.29
N LEU A 210 -9.63 3.05 -25.01
CA LEU A 210 -8.53 2.69 -24.10
C LEU A 210 -8.43 1.17 -23.89
N THR A 211 -9.56 0.49 -23.75
CA THR A 211 -9.61 -0.98 -23.68
C THR A 211 -9.04 -1.59 -24.95
N LEU A 212 -9.45 -1.14 -26.14
CA LEU A 212 -8.92 -1.66 -27.40
C LEU A 212 -7.43 -1.37 -27.59
N VAL A 213 -6.94 -0.24 -27.09
CA VAL A 213 -5.51 0.07 -27.09
C VAL A 213 -4.74 -0.81 -26.11
N SER A 214 -5.32 -1.10 -24.95
CA SER A 214 -4.82 -2.14 -24.03
C SER A 214 -4.76 -3.50 -24.74
N ASP A 215 -5.76 -3.80 -25.57
CA ASP A 215 -5.86 -5.04 -26.36
C ASP A 215 -4.75 -5.15 -27.41
N ILE A 216 -4.39 -4.04 -28.04
CA ILE A 216 -3.23 -3.98 -28.93
C ILE A 216 -1.96 -4.29 -28.14
N ILE A 217 -1.76 -3.70 -26.97
CA ILE A 217 -0.54 -3.88 -26.16
C ILE A 217 -0.40 -5.32 -25.66
N ARG A 218 -1.50 -6.04 -25.41
CA ARG A 218 -1.47 -7.49 -25.06
C ARG A 218 -1.46 -8.42 -26.28
N SER A 219 -1.57 -7.89 -27.50
CA SER A 219 -1.57 -8.71 -28.72
C SER A 219 -0.18 -9.26 -29.05
N LYS A 220 -0.15 -10.36 -29.81
CA LYS A 220 1.12 -10.91 -30.35
C LYS A 220 1.90 -9.88 -31.18
N TYR A 221 1.20 -8.99 -31.89
CA TYR A 221 1.81 -7.98 -32.76
C TYR A 221 2.63 -6.97 -31.96
N TYR A 222 2.19 -6.61 -30.75
CA TYR A 222 2.95 -5.74 -29.86
C TYR A 222 4.29 -6.36 -29.50
N PHE A 223 4.29 -7.61 -29.02
CA PHE A 223 5.50 -8.30 -28.60
C PHE A 223 6.43 -8.60 -29.79
N GLU A 224 5.89 -9.05 -30.93
CA GLU A 224 6.69 -9.26 -32.16
C GLU A 224 7.36 -7.96 -32.61
N THR A 225 6.63 -6.85 -32.63
CA THR A 225 7.18 -5.53 -32.98
C THR A 225 8.26 -5.08 -31.98
N PHE A 226 8.06 -5.35 -30.69
CA PHE A 226 9.03 -5.01 -29.64
C PHE A 226 10.32 -5.83 -29.78
N PHE A 227 10.23 -7.15 -29.99
CA PHE A 227 11.40 -8.02 -30.13
C PHE A 227 12.13 -7.87 -31.47
N GLN A 228 11.48 -7.30 -32.50
CA GLN A 228 12.12 -6.91 -33.76
C GLN A 228 12.82 -5.55 -33.70
N LEU A 229 12.59 -4.75 -32.66
CA LEU A 229 13.23 -3.44 -32.49
C LEU A 229 14.72 -3.61 -32.17
N SER A 230 15.59 -3.03 -32.99
CA SER A 230 17.04 -3.03 -32.74
C SER A 230 17.40 -2.25 -31.47
N HIS A 231 18.37 -2.74 -30.68
CA HIS A 231 18.83 -2.11 -29.43
C HIS A 231 19.36 -0.68 -29.59
N ASP A 232 19.74 -0.27 -30.81
CA ASP A 232 20.24 1.07 -31.12
C ASP A 232 19.37 1.80 -32.16
N ALA A 233 18.07 1.46 -32.28
CA ALA A 233 17.16 2.08 -33.24
C ALA A 233 17.20 3.62 -33.17
N SER A 234 17.53 4.29 -34.28
CA SER A 234 17.57 5.76 -34.37
C SER A 234 16.20 6.41 -34.56
N GLU A 235 15.27 5.68 -35.18
CA GLU A 235 13.90 6.09 -35.45
C GLU A 235 12.96 4.90 -35.37
N PHE A 236 11.67 5.19 -35.21
CA PHE A 236 10.61 4.18 -35.36
C PHE A 236 10.08 4.24 -36.80
N ASN A 237 9.82 3.09 -37.40
CA ASN A 237 8.89 3.04 -38.54
C ASN A 237 7.46 3.35 -38.07
N THR A 238 6.51 3.56 -38.98
CA THR A 238 5.16 3.99 -38.62
C THR A 238 4.42 2.98 -37.72
N VAL A 239 4.59 1.68 -37.96
CA VAL A 239 4.00 0.61 -37.13
C VAL A 239 4.59 0.62 -35.73
N GLN A 240 5.92 0.69 -35.59
CA GLN A 240 6.60 0.82 -34.31
C GLN A 240 6.17 2.10 -33.58
N GLN A 241 6.03 3.21 -34.29
CA GLN A 241 5.56 4.47 -33.73
C GLN A 241 4.13 4.32 -33.18
N PHE A 242 3.23 3.69 -33.93
CA PHE A 242 1.86 3.44 -33.48
C PHE A 242 1.83 2.53 -32.24
N ILE A 243 2.40 1.33 -32.37
CA ILE A 243 2.29 0.24 -31.40
C ILE A 243 3.16 0.47 -30.15
N LEU A 244 4.43 0.84 -30.32
CA LEU A 244 5.40 0.92 -29.22
C LEU A 244 5.45 2.29 -28.54
N ASP A 245 4.88 3.32 -29.17
CA ASP A 245 4.87 4.68 -28.62
C ASP A 245 3.45 5.23 -28.46
N LYS A 246 2.66 5.39 -29.52
CA LYS A 246 1.39 6.13 -29.45
C LYS A 246 0.29 5.40 -28.67
N CYS A 247 0.15 4.09 -28.84
CA CYS A 247 -0.76 3.26 -28.05
C CYS A 247 -0.42 3.33 -26.54
N PRO A 248 0.83 3.04 -26.11
CA PRO A 248 1.20 3.20 -24.71
C PRO A 248 1.12 4.64 -24.18
N VAL A 249 1.47 5.67 -24.97
CA VAL A 249 1.30 7.08 -24.57
C VAL A 249 -0.16 7.33 -24.20
N PHE A 250 -1.10 6.92 -25.06
CA PHE A 250 -2.52 7.18 -24.82
C PHE A 250 -3.01 6.47 -23.56
N LEU A 251 -2.63 5.20 -23.36
CA LEU A 251 -2.97 4.46 -22.16
C LEU A 251 -2.37 5.09 -20.89
N ASN A 252 -1.06 5.35 -20.89
CA ASN A 252 -0.32 5.88 -19.74
C ASN A 252 -0.66 7.35 -19.44
N ALA A 253 -1.19 8.11 -20.40
CA ALA A 253 -1.62 9.50 -20.19
C ALA A 253 -3.02 9.59 -19.55
N TYR A 254 -3.82 8.52 -19.58
CA TYR A 254 -5.17 8.53 -19.05
C TYR A 254 -5.17 8.58 -17.51
N THR A 255 -5.83 9.60 -16.96
CA THR A 255 -5.91 9.84 -15.50
C THR A 255 -7.32 9.71 -14.95
N GLY A 256 -8.21 9.07 -15.72
CA GLY A 256 -9.61 8.89 -15.31
C GLY A 256 -9.83 7.81 -14.27
N ILE A 257 -11.09 7.68 -13.83
CA ILE A 257 -11.49 6.81 -12.70
C ILE A 257 -11.13 5.33 -12.91
N HIS A 258 -11.08 4.87 -14.15
CA HIS A 258 -10.74 3.48 -14.51
C HIS A 258 -9.27 3.28 -14.87
N SER A 259 -8.41 4.30 -14.70
CA SER A 259 -7.00 4.21 -15.09
C SER A 259 -6.31 3.03 -14.39
N PHE A 260 -6.51 2.88 -13.09
CA PHE A 260 -5.93 1.77 -12.33
C PHE A 260 -6.46 0.41 -12.79
N GLU A 261 -7.77 0.29 -13.01
CA GLU A 261 -8.41 -0.96 -13.43
C GLU A 261 -7.87 -1.48 -14.76
N ILE A 262 -7.70 -0.60 -15.76
CA ILE A 262 -7.14 -1.00 -17.06
C ILE A 262 -5.68 -1.43 -16.91
N HIS A 263 -4.86 -0.67 -16.18
CA HIS A 263 -3.45 -1.00 -16.01
C HIS A 263 -3.25 -2.29 -15.22
N ASP A 264 -4.00 -2.50 -14.13
CA ASP A 264 -3.96 -3.72 -13.34
C ASP A 264 -4.35 -4.93 -14.20
N THR A 265 -5.49 -4.86 -14.90
CA THR A 265 -5.96 -5.94 -15.79
C THR A 265 -4.98 -6.25 -16.91
N LEU A 266 -4.40 -5.21 -17.53
CA LEU A 266 -3.39 -5.38 -18.57
C LEU A 266 -2.17 -6.11 -18.00
N LEU A 267 -1.61 -5.60 -16.90
CA LEU A 267 -0.37 -6.13 -16.34
C LEU A 267 -0.52 -7.57 -15.86
N GLU A 268 -1.66 -7.94 -15.25
CA GLU A 268 -1.94 -9.33 -14.87
C GLU A 268 -1.76 -10.33 -16.03
N GLN A 269 -2.03 -9.91 -17.27
CA GLN A 269 -1.92 -10.76 -18.45
C GLN A 269 -0.54 -10.74 -19.13
N ILE A 270 0.21 -9.64 -18.97
CA ILE A 270 1.46 -9.41 -19.71
C ILE A 270 2.72 -9.27 -18.84
N PHE A 271 2.62 -9.46 -17.53
CA PHE A 271 3.72 -9.20 -16.60
C PHE A 271 5.00 -9.94 -16.98
N ASP A 272 4.92 -11.25 -17.26
CA ASP A 272 6.08 -12.07 -17.61
C ASP A 272 6.70 -11.63 -18.95
N GLN A 273 5.88 -11.24 -19.92
CA GLN A 273 6.35 -10.73 -21.21
C GLN A 273 7.06 -9.39 -21.05
N CYS A 274 6.55 -8.50 -20.18
CA CYS A 274 7.22 -7.26 -19.84
C CYS A 274 8.59 -7.52 -19.17
N VAL A 275 8.70 -8.54 -18.32
CA VAL A 275 9.99 -8.96 -17.73
C VAL A 275 10.93 -9.49 -18.81
N GLN A 276 10.45 -10.31 -19.74
CA GLN A 276 11.26 -10.83 -20.86
C GLN A 276 11.78 -9.71 -21.76
N ILE A 277 10.97 -8.67 -22.02
CA ILE A 277 11.40 -7.46 -22.73
C ILE A 277 12.57 -6.79 -21.99
N LEU A 278 12.43 -6.54 -20.69
CA LEU A 278 13.48 -5.93 -19.89
C LEU A 278 14.76 -6.79 -19.89
N GLU A 279 14.62 -8.10 -19.73
CA GLU A 279 15.74 -9.06 -19.77
C GLU A 279 16.46 -9.05 -21.14
N HIS A 280 15.72 -8.87 -22.23
CA HIS A 280 16.28 -8.79 -23.59
C HIS A 280 17.05 -7.49 -23.86
N PHE A 281 16.53 -6.34 -23.39
CA PHE A 281 17.10 -5.04 -23.75
C PHE A 281 18.18 -4.56 -22.78
N ILE A 282 18.03 -4.79 -21.47
CA ILE A 282 18.90 -4.20 -20.43
C ILE A 282 20.39 -4.54 -20.58
N PRO A 283 20.79 -5.75 -21.01
CA PRO A 283 22.20 -6.06 -21.23
C PRO A 283 22.91 -5.11 -22.22
N ASN A 284 22.16 -4.48 -23.14
CA ASN A 284 22.66 -3.55 -24.15
C ASN A 284 22.33 -2.08 -23.84
N ILE A 285 22.07 -1.72 -22.58
CA ILE A 285 21.64 -0.37 -22.18
C ILE A 285 22.54 0.77 -22.70
N GLU A 286 23.84 0.51 -22.88
CA GLU A 286 24.79 1.50 -23.41
C GLU A 286 24.51 1.91 -24.86
N THR A 287 23.94 1.01 -25.67
CA THR A 287 23.66 1.26 -27.09
C THR A 287 22.33 1.97 -27.31
N TRP A 288 21.46 2.03 -26.29
CA TRP A 288 20.11 2.56 -26.43
C TRP A 288 20.12 4.00 -26.94
N LYS A 289 19.29 4.24 -27.97
CA LYS A 289 18.92 5.56 -28.48
C LYS A 289 17.49 5.91 -28.06
N ILE A 290 17.05 7.14 -28.34
CA ILE A 290 15.78 7.69 -27.86
C ILE A 290 14.56 6.78 -28.11
N PRO A 291 14.36 6.16 -29.30
CA PRO A 291 13.22 5.28 -29.53
C PRO A 291 13.16 4.11 -28.54
N VAL A 292 14.27 3.40 -28.35
CA VAL A 292 14.36 2.28 -27.39
C VAL A 292 14.08 2.75 -25.97
N ILE A 293 14.65 3.89 -25.57
CA ILE A 293 14.42 4.47 -24.24
C ILE A 293 12.93 4.76 -24.04
N ARG A 294 12.23 5.32 -25.03
CA ARG A 294 10.79 5.59 -24.96
C ARG A 294 9.97 4.30 -24.85
N ALA A 295 10.23 3.31 -25.70
CA ALA A 295 9.53 2.02 -25.66
C ALA A 295 9.69 1.33 -24.30
N ILE A 296 10.90 1.30 -23.75
CA ILE A 296 11.16 0.74 -22.41
C ILE A 296 10.48 1.58 -21.33
N THR A 297 10.48 2.91 -21.44
CA THR A 297 9.81 3.78 -20.47
C THR A 297 8.32 3.50 -20.40
N HIS A 298 7.67 3.23 -21.54
CA HIS A 298 6.26 2.88 -21.59
C HIS A 298 5.93 1.58 -20.85
N ILE A 299 6.77 0.56 -21.00
CA ILE A 299 6.65 -0.70 -20.23
C ILE A 299 6.78 -0.43 -18.73
N VAL A 300 7.77 0.38 -18.34
CA VAL A 300 7.97 0.77 -16.93
C VAL A 300 6.76 1.56 -16.41
N ASP A 301 6.22 2.50 -17.20
CA ASP A 301 5.03 3.28 -16.80
C ASP A 301 3.79 2.40 -16.63
N ILE A 302 3.59 1.37 -17.48
CA ILE A 302 2.50 0.41 -17.31
C ILE A 302 2.62 -0.30 -15.96
N MET A 303 3.82 -0.80 -15.63
CA MET A 303 4.08 -1.43 -14.32
C MET A 303 3.85 -0.45 -13.16
N VAL A 304 4.33 0.78 -13.28
CA VAL A 304 4.22 1.81 -12.23
C VAL A 304 2.76 2.19 -11.98
N ASN A 305 1.95 2.33 -13.04
CA ASN A 305 0.52 2.65 -12.93
C ASN A 305 -0.28 1.48 -12.33
N ALA A 306 0.10 0.23 -12.61
CA ALA A 306 -0.45 -0.99 -12.01
C ALA A 306 0.24 -1.34 -10.67
N SER A 307 0.39 -0.37 -9.76
CA SER A 307 1.29 -0.49 -8.61
C SER A 307 0.96 -1.66 -7.66
N SER A 308 -0.32 -1.92 -7.37
CA SER A 308 -0.77 -3.03 -6.51
C SER A 308 -0.45 -4.38 -7.15
N THR A 309 -0.78 -4.54 -8.42
CA THR A 309 -0.52 -5.76 -9.20
C THR A 309 0.97 -6.02 -9.31
N THR A 310 1.75 -4.99 -9.61
CA THR A 310 3.21 -5.06 -9.68
C THR A 310 3.82 -5.53 -8.37
N GLN A 311 3.40 -4.98 -7.23
CA GLN A 311 3.89 -5.39 -5.92
C GLN A 311 3.63 -6.88 -5.64
N ALA A 312 2.47 -7.41 -6.03
CA ALA A 312 2.14 -8.82 -5.85
C ALA A 312 3.05 -9.73 -6.69
N HIS A 313 3.32 -9.36 -7.94
CA HIS A 313 4.11 -10.17 -8.87
C HIS A 313 5.63 -10.07 -8.67
N ILE A 314 6.15 -8.96 -8.11
CA ILE A 314 7.59 -8.80 -7.86
C ILE A 314 8.16 -9.93 -6.98
N PHE A 315 7.37 -10.48 -6.05
CA PHE A 315 7.83 -11.61 -5.24
C PHE A 315 8.10 -12.88 -6.06
N GLN A 316 7.42 -13.04 -7.20
CA GLN A 316 7.63 -14.13 -8.14
C GLN A 316 8.82 -13.85 -9.07
N GLN A 317 9.08 -12.57 -9.39
CA GLN A 317 10.16 -12.12 -10.27
C GLN A 317 11.04 -11.02 -9.64
N PRO A 318 11.89 -11.34 -8.65
CA PRO A 318 12.68 -10.33 -7.94
C PRO A 318 13.74 -9.64 -8.81
N LYS A 319 14.09 -10.21 -9.98
CA LYS A 319 15.03 -9.61 -10.95
C LYS A 319 14.59 -8.21 -11.43
N ILE A 320 13.30 -7.88 -11.38
CA ILE A 320 12.80 -6.55 -11.77
C ILE A 320 13.46 -5.44 -10.96
N ILE A 321 13.73 -5.68 -9.68
CA ILE A 321 14.45 -4.71 -8.85
C ILE A 321 15.87 -4.52 -9.40
N ASP A 322 16.55 -5.59 -9.79
CA ASP A 322 17.90 -5.51 -10.37
C ASP A 322 17.92 -4.79 -11.72
N TYR A 323 16.88 -4.96 -12.55
CA TYR A 323 16.68 -4.23 -13.79
C TYR A 323 16.50 -2.72 -13.54
N ALA A 324 15.61 -2.34 -12.62
CA ALA A 324 15.42 -0.95 -12.22
C ALA A 324 16.73 -0.33 -11.71
N LEU A 325 17.50 -1.06 -10.91
CA LEU A 325 18.79 -0.60 -10.40
C LEU A 325 19.85 -0.47 -11.49
N THR A 326 19.83 -1.33 -12.50
CA THR A 326 20.73 -1.24 -13.65
C THR A 326 20.49 0.05 -14.44
N ILE A 327 19.21 0.40 -14.65
CA ILE A 327 18.81 1.68 -15.27
C ILE A 327 19.32 2.86 -14.44
N LEU A 328 19.10 2.84 -13.12
CA LEU A 328 19.50 3.95 -12.22
C LEU A 328 21.01 4.07 -11.98
N ARG A 329 21.78 3.01 -12.25
CA ARG A 329 23.25 3.01 -12.17
C ARG A 329 23.93 3.40 -13.49
N ASN A 330 23.17 3.43 -14.59
CA ASN A 330 23.74 3.70 -15.90
C ASN A 330 24.23 5.16 -16.02
N GLN A 331 25.53 5.34 -16.26
CA GLN A 331 26.15 6.66 -16.29
C GLN A 331 25.65 7.54 -17.44
N LYS A 332 25.40 6.96 -18.62
CA LYS A 332 24.89 7.66 -19.81
C LYS A 332 23.51 8.27 -19.54
N LEU A 333 22.61 7.51 -18.94
CA LEU A 333 21.28 7.99 -18.53
C LEU A 333 21.39 9.03 -17.41
N CYS A 334 22.15 8.75 -16.35
CA CYS A 334 22.31 9.65 -15.22
C CYS A 334 22.96 10.99 -15.58
N ALA A 335 23.84 11.04 -16.58
CA ALA A 335 24.45 12.28 -17.06
C ALA A 335 23.41 13.30 -17.56
N ARG A 336 22.23 12.85 -18.00
CA ARG A 336 21.14 13.70 -18.49
C ARG A 336 20.36 14.40 -17.38
N LEU A 337 20.49 13.98 -16.12
CA LEU A 337 19.78 14.52 -14.95
C LEU A 337 20.09 16.01 -14.65
N GLN A 338 21.17 16.54 -15.23
CA GLN A 338 21.55 17.95 -15.14
C GLN A 338 20.66 18.88 -15.99
N SER A 339 19.79 18.35 -16.85
CA SER A 339 18.83 19.14 -17.63
C SER A 339 17.70 19.66 -16.73
N LYS A 340 17.24 20.88 -17.02
CA LYS A 340 16.03 21.45 -16.39
C LYS A 340 14.74 21.06 -17.10
N THR A 341 14.83 20.57 -18.34
CA THR A 341 13.70 20.14 -19.16
C THR A 341 13.57 18.62 -19.15
N MET A 342 12.34 18.13 -19.22
CA MET A 342 12.05 16.70 -19.35
C MET A 342 12.58 16.19 -20.69
N ASN A 343 13.34 15.10 -20.66
CA ASN A 343 13.80 14.37 -21.84
C ASN A 343 13.54 12.86 -21.62
N PRO A 344 13.62 12.01 -22.67
CA PRO A 344 13.31 10.58 -22.55
C PRO A 344 14.11 9.86 -21.46
N GLU A 345 15.38 10.21 -21.25
CA GLU A 345 16.22 9.58 -20.22
C GLU A 345 15.79 9.97 -18.80
N ILE A 346 15.49 11.26 -18.57
CA ILE A 346 14.93 11.76 -17.32
C ILE A 346 13.57 11.12 -17.05
N TRP A 347 12.75 10.94 -18.09
CA TRP A 347 11.45 10.27 -17.96
C TRP A 347 11.63 8.81 -17.50
N LEU A 348 12.48 8.04 -18.16
CA LEU A 348 12.78 6.66 -17.76
C LEU A 348 13.26 6.58 -16.30
N ILE A 349 14.19 7.46 -15.90
CA ILE A 349 14.68 7.52 -14.52
C ILE A 349 13.55 7.88 -13.56
N ASN A 350 12.72 8.87 -13.89
CA ASN A 350 11.60 9.28 -13.06
C ASN A 350 10.58 8.14 -12.85
N SER A 351 10.22 7.44 -13.92
CA SER A 351 9.29 6.31 -13.88
C SER A 351 9.86 5.16 -13.06
N THR A 352 11.14 4.82 -13.28
CA THR A 352 11.86 3.79 -12.51
C THR A 352 11.89 4.15 -11.02
N LEU A 353 12.17 5.41 -10.67
CA LEU A 353 12.15 5.89 -9.28
C LEU A 353 10.76 5.87 -8.68
N THR A 354 9.72 6.20 -9.44
CA THR A 354 8.34 6.12 -8.96
C THR A 354 7.97 4.68 -8.63
N GLY A 355 8.37 3.73 -9.47
CA GLY A 355 8.20 2.29 -9.22
C GLY A 355 8.88 1.84 -7.93
N LEU A 356 10.17 2.12 -7.76
CA LEU A 356 10.91 1.77 -6.54
C LEU A 356 10.35 2.48 -5.29
N HIS A 357 9.94 3.74 -5.43
CA HIS A 357 9.28 4.47 -4.35
C HIS A 357 7.98 3.79 -3.93
N ASN A 358 7.15 3.31 -4.87
CA ASN A 358 5.93 2.59 -4.52
C ASN A 358 6.23 1.29 -3.74
N MET A 359 7.38 0.66 -3.97
CA MET A 359 7.78 -0.59 -3.28
C MET A 359 8.13 -0.37 -1.81
N ILE A 360 8.56 0.83 -1.37
CA ILE A 360 9.00 1.05 0.01
C ILE A 360 7.87 0.92 1.04
N TYR A 361 6.62 1.01 0.59
CA TYR A 361 5.44 0.89 1.44
C TYR A 361 5.09 -0.57 1.77
N ASP A 362 5.66 -1.54 1.07
CA ASP A 362 5.56 -2.96 1.43
C ASP A 362 6.78 -3.39 2.26
N ALA A 363 6.53 -3.94 3.45
CA ALA A 363 7.59 -4.27 4.40
C ALA A 363 8.57 -5.35 3.87
N LYS A 364 8.09 -6.30 3.07
CA LYS A 364 8.93 -7.37 2.51
C LYS A 364 9.77 -6.82 1.36
N LEU A 365 9.19 -6.01 0.46
CA LEU A 365 9.93 -5.36 -0.62
C LEU A 365 10.97 -4.35 -0.08
N LEU A 366 10.61 -3.57 0.93
CA LEU A 366 11.55 -2.68 1.61
C LEU A 366 12.75 -3.45 2.19
N ALA A 367 12.51 -4.61 2.79
CA ALA A 367 13.59 -5.46 3.29
C ALA A 367 14.49 -6.01 2.18
N ILE A 368 13.96 -6.26 0.98
CA ILE A 368 14.75 -6.62 -0.20
C ILE A 368 15.59 -5.42 -0.65
N LEU A 369 15.00 -4.23 -0.76
CA LEU A 369 15.70 -3.02 -1.19
C LEU A 369 16.87 -2.67 -0.26
N ARG A 370 16.69 -2.78 1.06
CA ARG A 370 17.76 -2.54 2.04
C ARG A 370 18.96 -3.46 1.90
N LYS A 371 18.76 -4.69 1.43
CA LYS A 371 19.86 -5.65 1.22
C LYS A 371 20.70 -5.35 -0.03
N LYS A 372 20.21 -4.52 -0.95
CA LYS A 372 20.85 -4.28 -2.26
C LYS A 372 21.92 -3.17 -2.25
N THR A 373 22.25 -2.59 -1.09
CA THR A 373 23.25 -1.50 -0.94
C THR A 373 23.02 -0.36 -1.96
N LEU A 374 21.91 0.35 -1.77
CA LEU A 374 21.39 1.32 -2.76
C LEU A 374 21.69 2.78 -2.43
N THR A 375 22.19 3.03 -1.23
CA THR A 375 22.38 4.37 -0.66
C THR A 375 23.20 5.28 -1.59
N SER A 376 24.32 4.80 -2.12
CA SER A 376 25.19 5.56 -3.03
C SER A 376 24.50 5.99 -4.33
N VAL A 377 23.66 5.12 -4.90
CA VAL A 377 22.94 5.39 -6.16
C VAL A 377 21.98 6.56 -5.97
N PHE A 378 21.16 6.52 -4.92
CA PHE A 378 20.17 7.58 -4.70
C PHE A 378 20.81 8.89 -4.26
N ILE A 379 21.93 8.87 -3.53
CA ILE A 379 22.69 10.10 -3.21
C ILE A 379 23.26 10.74 -4.48
N GLN A 380 23.84 9.94 -5.37
CA GLN A 380 24.32 10.46 -6.65
C GLN A 380 23.18 11.13 -7.43
N ILE A 381 21.99 10.50 -7.46
CA ILE A 381 20.80 11.06 -8.10
C ILE A 381 20.36 12.37 -7.43
N THR A 382 20.27 12.42 -6.09
CA THR A 382 19.82 13.64 -5.38
C THR A 382 20.75 14.83 -5.59
N ASN A 383 22.06 14.55 -5.73
CA ASN A 383 23.10 15.57 -5.94
C ASN A 383 23.16 16.05 -7.41
N THR A 384 22.82 15.16 -8.35
CA THR A 384 22.94 15.44 -9.80
C THR A 384 21.66 16.02 -10.40
N ALA A 385 20.49 15.56 -9.93
CA ALA A 385 19.22 15.88 -10.55
C ALA A 385 18.80 17.34 -10.32
N LYS A 386 18.48 18.07 -11.40
CA LYS A 386 17.83 19.39 -11.32
C LYS A 386 16.31 19.32 -11.30
N TYR A 387 15.74 18.20 -11.74
CA TYR A 387 14.29 18.00 -11.74
C TYR A 387 13.80 17.61 -10.34
N ASP A 388 13.06 18.52 -9.69
CA ASP A 388 12.62 18.36 -8.29
C ASP A 388 11.90 17.03 -8.02
N ARG A 389 11.06 16.54 -8.95
CA ARG A 389 10.32 15.28 -8.75
C ARG A 389 11.25 14.07 -8.57
N ILE A 390 12.32 14.01 -9.37
CA ILE A 390 13.33 12.95 -9.27
C ILE A 390 14.01 13.01 -7.91
N ARG A 391 14.38 14.22 -7.45
CA ARG A 391 14.96 14.42 -6.13
C ARG A 391 14.01 13.97 -5.03
N ILE A 392 12.72 14.34 -5.11
CA ILE A 392 11.71 13.93 -4.14
C ILE A 392 11.62 12.40 -4.05
N HIS A 393 11.45 11.69 -5.17
CA HIS A 393 11.36 10.23 -5.14
C HIS A 393 12.66 9.58 -4.61
N ALA A 394 13.83 10.07 -5.02
CA ALA A 394 15.11 9.57 -4.51
C ALA A 394 15.24 9.80 -3.00
N TYR A 395 14.84 10.97 -2.49
CA TYR A 395 14.81 11.26 -1.05
C TYR A 395 13.80 10.41 -0.27
N LEU A 396 12.63 10.12 -0.85
CA LEU A 396 11.63 9.23 -0.23
C LEU A 396 12.11 7.78 -0.18
N ILE A 397 12.82 7.31 -1.22
CA ILE A 397 13.43 5.99 -1.18
C ILE A 397 14.54 5.94 -0.14
N LEU A 398 15.43 6.95 -0.10
CA LEU A 398 16.47 7.09 0.93
C LEU A 398 15.86 7.06 2.34
N ALA A 399 14.78 7.80 2.59
CA ALA A 399 14.04 7.77 3.84
C ALA A 399 13.62 6.36 4.26
N GLY A 400 13.22 5.53 3.30
CA GLY A 400 12.86 4.14 3.55
C GLY A 400 14.06 3.24 3.83
N ILE A 401 15.17 3.39 3.11
CA ILE A 401 16.27 2.41 3.14
C ILE A 401 17.38 2.73 4.15
N LEU A 402 17.55 4.01 4.53
CA LEU A 402 18.65 4.46 5.38
C LEU A 402 18.54 3.89 6.80
N SER A 403 19.67 3.42 7.32
CA SER A 403 19.88 3.10 8.73
C SER A 403 20.43 4.30 9.52
N GLU A 404 20.42 4.20 10.84
CA GLU A 404 21.01 5.22 11.74
C GLU A 404 22.49 5.47 11.43
N VAL A 405 23.23 4.40 11.13
CA VAL A 405 24.68 4.46 10.86
C VAL A 405 24.93 5.17 9.54
N GLU A 406 24.17 4.83 8.50
CA GLU A 406 24.32 5.46 7.18
C GLU A 406 24.02 6.96 7.26
N ILE A 407 22.96 7.40 7.94
CA ILE A 407 22.66 8.83 8.08
C ILE A 407 23.79 9.60 8.77
N LYS A 408 24.40 9.01 9.80
CA LYS A 408 25.58 9.58 10.49
C LYS A 408 26.77 9.72 9.55
N GLU A 409 27.07 8.67 8.79
CA GLU A 409 28.19 8.65 7.85
C GLU A 409 28.01 9.63 6.69
N LEU A 410 26.77 9.81 6.22
CA LEU A 410 26.45 10.73 5.13
C LEU A 410 26.64 12.21 5.50
N ASN A 411 26.56 12.54 6.79
CA ASN A 411 26.71 13.90 7.31
C ASN A 411 25.86 14.95 6.56
N ASN A 412 24.68 14.56 6.07
CA ASN A 412 23.80 15.38 5.23
C ASN A 412 22.40 15.55 5.82
N ALA A 413 22.19 15.17 7.09
CA ALA A 413 20.90 15.24 7.76
C ALA A 413 20.24 16.62 7.66
N LYS A 414 21.02 17.70 7.78
CA LYS A 414 20.53 19.08 7.65
C LYS A 414 19.96 19.36 6.26
N GLU A 415 20.63 18.89 5.21
CA GLU A 415 20.18 19.07 3.83
C GLU A 415 18.90 18.26 3.57
N ILE A 416 18.86 17.00 4.00
CA ILE A 416 17.68 16.13 3.90
C ILE A 416 16.48 16.81 4.56
N THR A 417 16.61 17.24 5.82
CA THR A 417 15.55 17.92 6.57
C THR A 417 15.10 19.19 5.85
N MET A 418 16.03 20.06 5.45
CA MET A 418 15.69 21.31 4.75
C MET A 418 14.92 21.06 3.45
N ILE A 419 15.30 20.05 2.68
CA ILE A 419 14.65 19.70 1.42
C ILE A 419 13.26 19.12 1.66
N PHE A 420 13.10 18.20 2.61
CA PHE A 420 11.79 17.63 2.96
C PHE A 420 10.83 18.72 3.42
N PHE A 421 11.24 19.60 4.32
CA PHE A 421 10.38 20.69 4.81
C PHE A 421 10.08 21.72 3.72
N LYS A 422 11.04 22.03 2.84
CA LYS A 422 10.79 22.86 1.64
C LYS A 422 9.70 22.26 0.76
N TYR A 423 9.76 20.96 0.47
CA TYR A 423 8.78 20.30 -0.39
C TYR A 423 7.42 20.13 0.30
N LEU A 424 7.39 19.81 1.59
CA LEU A 424 6.19 19.78 2.41
C LEU A 424 5.47 21.13 2.42
N ASN A 425 6.21 22.23 2.58
CA ASN A 425 5.62 23.57 2.57
C ASN A 425 4.98 23.88 1.21
N LYS A 426 5.67 23.60 0.11
CA LYS A 426 5.11 23.78 -1.24
C LYS A 426 3.89 22.91 -1.52
N ALA A 427 3.87 21.68 -0.99
CA ALA A 427 2.69 20.81 -1.10
C ALA A 427 1.52 21.36 -0.26
N MET A 428 1.80 21.92 0.91
CA MET A 428 0.78 22.54 1.79
C MET A 428 0.14 23.79 1.18
N GLU A 429 0.93 24.62 0.47
CA GLU A 429 0.50 25.81 -0.27
C GLU A 429 -0.35 25.46 -1.52
N SER A 430 -0.23 24.23 -2.03
CA SER A 430 -1.00 23.77 -3.17
C SER A 430 -2.43 23.39 -2.77
N ASN A 431 -3.42 23.86 -3.53
CA ASN A 431 -4.83 23.48 -3.36
C ASN A 431 -5.05 21.96 -3.45
N GLN A 432 -4.21 21.26 -4.22
CA GLN A 432 -4.31 19.81 -4.40
C GLN A 432 -3.51 19.01 -3.36
N LYS A 433 -2.84 19.67 -2.43
CA LYS A 433 -1.92 19.02 -1.47
C LYS A 433 -0.84 18.17 -2.16
N MET A 434 -0.28 18.69 -3.25
CA MET A 434 0.77 18.03 -4.03
C MET A 434 1.84 19.04 -4.46
N TYR A 435 3.10 18.58 -4.56
CA TYR A 435 4.19 19.33 -5.18
C TYR A 435 4.93 18.46 -6.19
N LYS A 436 5.07 18.95 -7.43
CA LYS A 436 5.72 18.26 -8.56
C LYS A 436 5.24 16.82 -8.76
N GLY A 437 3.99 16.57 -8.40
CA GLY A 437 3.34 15.29 -8.57
C GLY A 437 3.53 14.25 -7.50
N VAL A 438 4.10 14.67 -6.38
CA VAL A 438 4.17 13.87 -5.17
C VAL A 438 3.21 14.47 -4.15
N THR A 439 2.39 13.62 -3.54
CA THR A 439 1.37 14.03 -2.58
C THR A 439 1.99 14.44 -1.25
N LEU A 440 1.31 15.34 -0.53
CA LEU A 440 1.64 15.69 0.84
C LEU A 440 1.71 14.43 1.71
N MET A 441 0.76 13.51 1.52
CA MET A 441 0.75 12.21 2.20
C MET A 441 2.05 11.42 2.02
N ALA A 442 2.54 11.26 0.79
CA ALA A 442 3.78 10.53 0.53
C ALA A 442 4.98 11.18 1.21
N MET A 443 5.05 12.52 1.20
CA MET A 443 6.09 13.29 1.90
C MET A 443 6.02 13.13 3.41
N LEU A 444 4.81 13.16 4.00
CA LEU A 444 4.61 12.91 5.42
C LEU A 444 5.00 11.50 5.82
N CYS A 445 4.69 10.49 4.99
CA CYS A 445 5.14 9.12 5.21
C CYS A 445 6.66 9.02 5.21
N GLY A 446 7.35 9.64 4.23
CA GLY A 446 8.81 9.68 4.20
C GLY A 446 9.41 10.40 5.41
N LEU A 447 8.83 11.53 5.81
CA LEU A 447 9.28 12.27 6.99
C LEU A 447 9.09 11.45 8.28
N LYS A 448 7.95 10.76 8.43
CA LYS A 448 7.69 9.87 9.58
C LYS A 448 8.78 8.80 9.73
N THR A 449 9.26 8.27 8.62
CA THR A 449 10.36 7.30 8.59
C THR A 449 11.69 7.94 8.98
N LEU A 450 12.01 9.11 8.41
CA LEU A 450 13.26 9.83 8.70
C LEU A 450 13.37 10.34 10.14
N VAL A 451 12.25 10.77 10.73
CA VAL A 451 12.18 11.31 12.09
C VAL A 451 12.52 10.27 13.15
N GLN A 452 12.71 9.00 12.80
CA GLN A 452 13.22 7.99 13.71
C GLN A 452 14.72 8.14 14.02
N HIS A 453 15.46 8.82 13.14
CA HIS A 453 16.90 9.02 13.22
C HIS A 453 17.28 10.26 14.01
N ASP A 454 18.25 10.13 14.91
CA ASP A 454 18.56 11.18 15.89
C ASP A 454 19.16 12.44 15.23
N GLU A 455 19.98 12.29 14.19
CA GLU A 455 20.53 13.42 13.41
C GLU A 455 19.41 14.23 12.75
N ILE A 456 18.42 13.55 12.17
CA ILE A 456 17.28 14.21 11.53
C ILE A 456 16.46 14.94 12.60
N LYS A 457 16.12 14.28 13.72
CA LYS A 457 15.40 14.93 14.83
C LYS A 457 16.12 16.21 15.23
N ASN A 458 17.41 16.13 15.57
CA ASN A 458 18.21 17.26 16.03
C ASN A 458 18.20 18.44 15.03
N THR A 459 18.27 18.16 13.73
CA THR A 459 18.16 19.21 12.71
C THR A 459 16.79 19.86 12.61
N ILE A 460 15.71 19.10 12.85
CA ILE A 460 14.35 19.65 12.95
C ILE A 460 14.24 20.56 14.18
N LEU A 461 14.83 20.14 15.31
CA LEU A 461 14.74 20.88 16.58
C LEU A 461 15.47 22.22 16.52
N ALA A 462 16.56 22.29 15.76
CA ALA A 462 17.35 23.49 15.59
C ALA A 462 16.61 24.63 14.84
N GLN A 463 15.40 24.41 14.32
CA GLN A 463 14.69 25.35 13.46
C GLN A 463 13.19 25.45 13.83
N ASP A 464 12.79 26.52 14.53
CA ASP A 464 11.38 26.78 14.90
C ASP A 464 10.38 26.79 13.72
N PRO A 465 10.72 27.26 12.49
CA PRO A 465 9.80 27.19 11.35
C PRO A 465 9.31 25.77 11.00
N ASN A 466 10.12 24.74 11.28
CA ASN A 466 9.74 23.36 11.01
C ASN A 466 8.62 22.90 11.95
N LEU A 467 8.69 23.26 13.24
CA LEU A 467 7.61 22.99 14.19
C LEU A 467 6.34 23.77 13.84
N GLN A 468 6.47 25.00 13.33
CA GLN A 468 5.32 25.76 12.84
C GLN A 468 4.64 25.10 11.63
N LEU A 469 5.41 24.56 10.68
CA LEU A 469 4.85 23.81 9.56
C LEU A 469 4.11 22.55 10.02
N LEU A 470 4.65 21.80 10.99
CA LEU A 470 3.97 20.65 11.58
C LEU A 470 2.67 21.05 12.29
N SER A 471 2.66 22.19 12.99
CA SER A 471 1.43 22.76 13.55
C SER A 471 0.42 23.07 12.45
N ASN A 472 0.83 23.73 11.36
CA ASN A 472 -0.04 24.02 10.22
C ASN A 472 -0.63 22.76 9.60
N ILE A 473 0.14 21.66 9.53
CA ILE A 473 -0.38 20.35 9.08
C ILE A 473 -1.50 19.89 10.02
N ILE A 474 -1.31 19.94 11.33
CA ILE A 474 -2.33 19.52 12.32
C ILE A 474 -3.61 20.36 12.22
N PHE A 475 -3.51 21.65 11.88
CA PHE A 475 -4.68 22.53 11.80
C PHE A 475 -5.39 22.53 10.44
N LYS A 476 -4.68 22.29 9.34
CA LYS A 476 -5.16 22.63 7.97
C LYS A 476 -5.23 21.45 7.00
N THR A 477 -5.22 20.21 7.51
CA THR A 477 -5.20 19.00 6.68
C THR A 477 -6.37 18.07 6.98
N ASN A 478 -6.61 17.10 6.09
CA ASN A 478 -7.64 16.08 6.30
C ASN A 478 -7.21 15.08 7.40
N ASN A 479 -8.14 14.22 7.84
CA ASN A 479 -7.89 13.27 8.93
C ASN A 479 -6.72 12.31 8.67
N GLN A 480 -6.47 11.92 7.42
CA GLN A 480 -5.38 10.99 7.09
C GLN A 480 -4.02 11.69 7.21
N GLU A 481 -3.92 12.91 6.69
CA GLU A 481 -2.71 13.75 6.76
C GLU A 481 -2.45 14.18 8.21
N LEU A 482 -3.50 14.55 8.94
CA LEU A 482 -3.48 14.86 10.38
C LEU A 482 -2.91 13.71 11.19
N ALA A 483 -3.35 12.47 10.95
CA ALA A 483 -2.85 11.29 11.67
C ALA A 483 -1.33 11.12 11.51
N HIS A 484 -0.79 11.36 10.31
CA HIS A 484 0.65 11.33 10.06
C HIS A 484 1.37 12.49 10.74
N GLY A 485 0.80 13.71 10.67
CA GLY A 485 1.32 14.89 11.35
C GLY A 485 1.44 14.69 12.88
N LEU A 486 0.39 14.14 13.51
CA LEU A 486 0.41 13.79 14.93
C LEU A 486 1.42 12.69 15.25
N SER A 487 1.52 11.66 14.40
CA SER A 487 2.51 10.59 14.59
C SER A 487 3.95 11.12 14.54
N ILE A 488 4.24 12.06 13.64
CA ILE A 488 5.55 12.73 13.54
C ILE A 488 5.78 13.56 14.81
N LEU A 489 4.81 14.38 15.20
CA LEU A 489 4.92 15.24 16.39
C LEU A 489 5.10 14.42 17.68
N TRP A 490 4.43 13.28 17.79
CA TRP A 490 4.61 12.35 18.90
C TRP A 490 6.01 11.73 18.91
N THR A 491 6.51 11.29 17.76
CA THR A 491 7.89 10.78 17.69
C THR A 491 8.91 11.84 18.14
N LEU A 492 8.68 13.10 17.76
CA LEU A 492 9.53 14.22 18.17
C LEU A 492 9.37 14.55 19.67
N SER A 493 8.19 14.36 20.26
CA SER A 493 7.94 14.74 21.66
C SER A 493 8.70 13.88 22.67
N PHE A 494 9.25 12.71 22.29
CA PHE A 494 10.18 11.96 23.14
C PHE A 494 11.43 12.78 23.53
N ASN A 495 11.77 13.81 22.74
CA ASN A 495 12.76 14.81 23.11
C ASN A 495 12.16 15.85 24.09
N LYS A 496 12.88 16.12 25.20
CA LYS A 496 12.43 17.03 26.27
C LYS A 496 12.18 18.48 25.79
N GLU A 497 13.02 18.99 24.90
CA GLU A 497 12.93 20.38 24.42
C GLU A 497 11.72 20.57 23.50
N VAL A 498 11.44 19.57 22.67
CA VAL A 498 10.22 19.54 21.84
C VAL A 498 8.99 19.47 22.72
N ALA A 499 8.97 18.56 23.70
CA ALA A 499 7.85 18.43 24.63
C ALA A 499 7.55 19.76 25.33
N ALA A 500 8.58 20.47 25.81
CA ALA A 500 8.44 21.79 26.42
C ALA A 500 7.92 22.85 25.42
N THR A 501 8.40 22.82 24.17
CA THR A 501 7.93 23.74 23.13
C THR A 501 6.47 23.50 22.75
N ILE A 502 6.04 22.23 22.67
CA ILE A 502 4.64 21.86 22.45
C ILE A 502 3.79 22.37 23.62
N LEU A 503 4.22 22.12 24.86
CA LEU A 503 3.52 22.57 26.07
C LEU A 503 3.27 24.09 26.08
N ASN A 504 4.26 24.86 25.64
CA ASN A 504 4.20 26.32 25.60
C ASN A 504 3.33 26.88 24.45
N LYS A 505 2.94 26.07 23.46
CA LYS A 505 2.07 26.48 22.34
C LYS A 505 0.60 26.18 22.70
N SER A 506 -0.04 27.12 23.39
CA SER A 506 -1.41 26.97 23.94
C SER A 506 -2.47 26.52 22.92
N GLU A 507 -2.49 27.12 21.72
CA GLU A 507 -3.44 26.74 20.66
C GLU A 507 -3.25 25.29 20.20
N LEU A 508 -2.00 24.89 19.99
CA LEU A 508 -1.64 23.53 19.58
C LEU A 508 -2.02 22.53 20.68
N MET A 509 -1.72 22.83 21.95
CA MET A 509 -2.10 22.00 23.09
C MET A 509 -3.61 21.83 23.24
N ASN A 510 -4.38 22.90 23.06
CA ASN A 510 -5.84 22.83 23.09
C ASN A 510 -6.37 21.94 21.95
N LYS A 511 -5.82 22.07 20.74
CA LYS A 511 -6.18 21.19 19.63
C LYS A 511 -5.86 19.73 19.94
N ILE A 512 -4.68 19.43 20.48
CA ILE A 512 -4.27 18.07 20.86
C ILE A 512 -5.18 17.51 21.95
N ARG A 513 -5.54 18.30 22.98
CA ARG A 513 -6.46 17.87 24.04
C ARG A 513 -7.83 17.49 23.49
N ASN A 514 -8.40 18.36 22.64
CA ASN A 514 -9.68 18.09 22.01
C ASN A 514 -9.65 16.83 21.13
N LEU A 515 -8.54 16.58 20.42
CA LEU A 515 -8.37 15.36 19.61
C LEU A 515 -8.23 14.11 20.48
N ALA A 516 -7.58 14.21 21.65
CA ALA A 516 -7.39 13.10 22.59
C ALA A 516 -8.69 12.68 23.30
N GLU A 517 -9.63 13.61 23.44
CA GLU A 517 -10.93 13.40 24.10
C GLU A 517 -12.00 12.81 23.17
N ILE A 518 -11.74 12.67 21.87
CA ILE A 518 -12.71 12.07 20.93
C ILE A 518 -13.04 10.65 21.38
N THR A 519 -14.28 10.42 21.81
CA THR A 519 -14.76 9.12 22.32
C THR A 519 -15.58 8.38 21.26
N LYS A 520 -15.78 7.06 21.46
CA LYS A 520 -16.68 6.24 20.63
C LYS A 520 -18.13 6.76 20.62
N HIS A 521 -18.55 7.55 21.61
CA HIS A 521 -19.89 8.12 21.68
C HIS A 521 -20.08 9.34 20.78
N ASP A 522 -19.00 10.03 20.41
CA ASP A 522 -19.00 11.17 19.48
C ASP A 522 -18.97 10.73 18.01
N ILE A 523 -18.80 9.43 17.77
CA ILE A 523 -18.77 8.84 16.44
C ILE A 523 -20.21 8.45 16.07
N ASP A 524 -20.79 9.19 15.14
CA ASP A 524 -22.11 8.91 14.58
C ASP A 524 -22.22 7.45 14.12
N LYS A 525 -23.37 6.81 14.38
CA LYS A 525 -23.58 5.37 14.06
C LYS A 525 -23.52 5.07 12.56
N ASP A 526 -23.61 6.09 11.71
CA ASP A 526 -23.57 6.00 10.25
C ASP A 526 -22.16 6.17 9.65
N ILE A 527 -21.10 6.24 10.46
CA ILE A 527 -19.72 6.40 9.99
C ILE A 527 -19.10 5.05 9.57
N SER A 528 -18.38 5.04 8.43
CA SER A 528 -17.69 3.84 7.93
C SER A 528 -16.65 3.30 8.91
N ALA A 529 -16.42 1.97 8.90
CA ALA A 529 -15.43 1.30 9.74
C ALA A 529 -14.00 1.88 9.59
N GLU A 530 -13.65 2.34 8.39
CA GLU A 530 -12.36 2.99 8.11
C GLU A 530 -12.21 4.34 8.83
N ASN A 531 -13.27 5.14 8.86
CA ASN A 531 -13.28 6.43 9.54
C ASN A 531 -13.21 6.25 11.06
N ILE A 532 -13.91 5.25 11.62
CA ILE A 532 -13.77 4.87 13.05
C ILE A 532 -12.31 4.54 13.37
N LYS A 533 -11.68 3.70 12.55
CA LYS A 533 -10.28 3.31 12.75
C LYS A 533 -9.33 4.51 12.69
N LEU A 534 -9.54 5.41 11.72
CA LEU A 534 -8.72 6.62 11.57
C LEU A 534 -8.88 7.57 12.76
N THR A 535 -10.11 7.78 13.23
CA THR A 535 -10.40 8.59 14.42
C THR A 535 -9.72 8.03 15.66
N ASN A 536 -9.73 6.70 15.84
CA ASN A 536 -8.98 6.07 16.94
C ASN A 536 -7.49 6.35 16.81
N VAL A 537 -6.90 6.20 15.62
CA VAL A 537 -5.47 6.51 15.40
C VAL A 537 -5.13 7.96 15.79
N ILE A 538 -5.98 8.92 15.40
CA ILE A 538 -5.81 10.35 15.74
C ILE A 538 -5.87 10.56 17.25
N SER A 539 -6.94 10.07 17.90
CA SER A 539 -7.16 10.23 19.34
C SER A 539 -6.02 9.60 20.14
N SER A 540 -5.64 8.38 19.79
CA SER A 540 -4.57 7.66 20.46
C SER A 540 -3.20 8.34 20.25
N ALA A 541 -2.91 8.88 19.06
CA ALA A 541 -1.68 9.65 18.84
C ALA A 541 -1.65 10.94 19.66
N ALA A 542 -2.77 11.65 19.76
CA ALA A 542 -2.90 12.84 20.59
C ALA A 542 -2.70 12.52 22.08
N GLN A 543 -3.31 11.44 22.60
CA GLN A 543 -3.08 10.95 23.97
C GLN A 543 -1.60 10.62 24.22
N GLY A 544 -0.92 10.01 23.23
CA GLY A 544 0.50 9.72 23.29
C GLY A 544 1.36 10.99 23.43
N ILE A 545 1.02 12.06 22.70
CA ILE A 545 1.69 13.36 22.82
C ILE A 545 1.47 13.94 24.22
N LEU A 546 0.21 13.97 24.70
CA LEU A 546 -0.11 14.50 26.03
C LEU A 546 0.66 13.76 27.12
N TRP A 547 0.68 12.43 27.06
CA TRP A 547 1.45 11.63 28.00
C TRP A 547 2.93 12.03 27.99
N GLN A 548 3.53 12.15 26.80
CA GLN A 548 4.94 12.49 26.69
C GLN A 548 5.28 13.93 27.13
N VAL A 549 4.33 14.86 27.02
CA VAL A 549 4.50 16.27 27.40
C VAL A 549 4.28 16.49 28.90
N TYR A 550 3.33 15.78 29.51
CA TYR A 550 3.06 15.88 30.94
C TYR A 550 3.95 14.96 31.79
N ASP A 551 4.44 13.85 31.23
CA ASP A 551 5.27 12.90 31.95
C ASP A 551 6.76 13.29 31.89
N ARG A 552 7.16 14.15 32.84
CA ARG A 552 8.54 14.21 33.32
C ARG A 552 8.83 14.91 34.65
N THR A 553 7.85 15.49 35.36
CA THR A 553 8.08 16.01 36.72
C THR A 553 6.76 16.19 37.46
N THR A 554 6.19 15.10 37.95
CA THR A 554 5.30 15.15 39.12
C THR A 554 5.31 13.77 39.76
N ASP A 555 6.14 13.60 40.79
CA ASP A 555 5.79 12.73 41.92
C ASP A 555 4.44 13.22 42.44
N VAL A 556 3.35 12.66 41.94
CA VAL A 556 2.02 13.05 42.35
C VAL A 556 1.13 11.81 42.38
N ALA A 557 1.13 11.16 43.54
CA ALA A 557 -0.14 11.05 44.25
C ALA A 557 -0.68 12.49 44.38
N ASP A 558 -1.93 12.71 43.96
CA ASP A 558 -2.68 14.00 43.97
C ASP A 558 -2.76 14.78 42.65
N ASN A 559 -3.28 14.16 41.59
CA ASN A 559 -4.05 14.91 40.57
C ASN A 559 -4.97 13.95 39.79
N LYS A 560 -6.06 13.53 40.43
CA LYS A 560 -7.29 13.20 39.69
C LYS A 560 -7.90 14.52 39.17
N PRO A 561 -8.54 14.53 37.99
CA PRO A 561 -9.27 15.71 37.53
C PRO A 561 -10.40 16.02 38.52
N GLN A 562 -10.31 17.16 39.21
CA GLN A 562 -11.41 17.66 40.04
C GLN A 562 -12.61 17.99 39.14
N LYS A 563 -13.71 17.27 39.36
CA LYS A 563 -15.05 17.77 39.07
C LYS A 563 -15.33 18.89 40.07
N ASN A 564 -15.64 20.08 39.57
CA ASN A 564 -16.14 21.19 40.35
C ASN A 564 -17.41 20.78 41.11
N THR A 565 -17.35 20.80 42.44
CA THR A 565 -18.52 20.96 43.30
C THR A 565 -18.09 21.63 44.60
N GLU A 566 -18.48 22.89 44.70
CA GLU A 566 -18.86 23.72 45.86
C GLU A 566 -18.33 23.42 47.27
N GLU A 567 -17.75 24.48 47.83
CA GLU A 567 -17.55 24.92 49.22
C GLU A 567 -18.17 24.07 50.37
N ASN A 568 -17.33 23.74 51.36
CA ASN A 568 -17.59 24.10 52.75
C ASN A 568 -16.33 23.98 53.64
N MET A 569 -16.15 24.99 54.49
CA MET A 569 -15.14 25.12 55.54
C MET A 569 -15.28 24.04 56.64
N ILE A 570 -14.16 23.61 57.23
CA ILE A 570 -13.90 23.57 58.69
C ILE A 570 -12.41 23.21 58.95
N THR A 571 -11.93 23.77 60.04
CA THR A 571 -10.58 24.06 60.56
C THR A 571 -9.74 22.89 61.10
N ASP A 572 -8.42 23.13 61.13
CA ASP A 572 -7.41 22.73 62.15
C ASP A 572 -7.13 21.25 62.44
N LYS A 573 -5.89 20.80 62.15
CA LYS A 573 -4.84 20.58 63.16
C LYS A 573 -3.53 20.07 62.55
N SER A 574 -2.45 20.66 63.06
CA SER A 574 -1.04 20.31 62.88
C SER A 574 -0.69 18.89 63.34
N MET A 575 0.34 18.29 62.71
CA MET A 575 1.37 17.51 63.41
C MET A 575 2.59 17.25 62.49
N ASP A 576 3.74 17.76 62.94
CA ASP A 576 5.09 17.44 62.46
C ASP A 576 5.39 15.95 62.54
N LEU A 577 5.98 15.37 61.49
CA LEU A 577 6.81 14.16 61.60
C LEU A 577 7.96 14.18 60.57
N GLN A 578 9.11 14.65 61.06
CA GLN A 578 10.47 14.14 60.89
C GLN A 578 10.79 13.20 59.71
N HIS A 579 11.83 13.62 58.97
CA HIS A 579 12.67 12.80 58.10
C HIS A 579 12.98 11.43 58.70
N SER A 580 12.59 10.36 57.99
CA SER A 580 13.25 9.07 58.07
C SER A 580 13.28 8.42 56.70
N ASP A 581 14.45 7.91 56.34
CA ASP A 581 14.76 7.20 55.12
C ASP A 581 13.79 6.03 54.87
N ILE A 582 13.16 6.01 53.69
CA ILE A 582 12.36 4.88 53.23
C ILE A 582 13.03 4.29 51.98
N HIS A 583 13.98 3.40 52.21
CA HIS A 583 14.10 2.21 51.37
C HIS A 583 12.96 1.26 51.77
N SER A 584 11.83 1.30 51.05
CA SER A 584 10.78 0.30 51.22
C SER A 584 11.11 -0.92 50.35
N PRO A 585 11.17 -2.15 50.92
CA PRO A 585 11.30 -3.35 50.12
C PRO A 585 9.98 -3.58 49.38
N VAL A 586 10.04 -3.64 48.05
CA VAL A 586 8.89 -3.97 47.20
C VAL A 586 8.34 -5.33 47.64
N ALA A 587 7.16 -5.34 48.25
CA ALA A 587 6.42 -6.57 48.48
C ALA A 587 6.20 -7.28 47.12
N LEU A 588 6.79 -8.45 46.94
CA LEU A 588 6.69 -9.26 45.73
C LEU A 588 5.28 -9.86 45.60
N THR A 589 4.32 -9.05 45.18
CA THR A 589 3.01 -9.53 44.77
C THR A 589 3.16 -10.33 43.48
N LYS A 590 2.49 -11.49 43.41
CA LYS A 590 2.44 -12.31 42.20
C LYS A 590 1.87 -11.46 41.06
N LYS A 591 2.66 -11.26 40.00
CA LYS A 591 2.24 -10.53 38.80
C LYS A 591 1.08 -11.27 38.13
N LYS A 592 0.19 -10.52 37.49
CA LYS A 592 -1.02 -11.09 36.85
C LYS A 592 -0.67 -11.93 35.62
N TYR A 593 0.35 -11.51 34.89
CA TYR A 593 0.82 -12.14 33.67
C TYR A 593 2.27 -12.59 33.82
N ASP A 594 2.58 -13.76 33.28
CA ASP A 594 3.96 -14.22 33.14
C ASP A 594 4.66 -13.41 32.05
N VAL A 595 3.96 -13.12 30.96
CA VAL A 595 4.51 -12.50 29.76
C VAL A 595 3.56 -11.44 29.20
N MET A 596 4.09 -10.27 28.84
CA MET A 596 3.45 -9.35 27.91
C MET A 596 4.19 -9.37 26.57
N ILE A 597 3.46 -9.39 25.46
CA ILE A 597 4.03 -9.29 24.11
C ILE A 597 3.74 -7.91 23.52
N SER A 598 4.78 -7.09 23.38
CA SER A 598 4.76 -5.83 22.63
C SER A 598 5.22 -6.10 21.20
N TYR A 599 4.41 -5.72 20.22
CA TYR A 599 4.67 -5.98 18.81
C TYR A 599 4.03 -4.91 17.91
N SER A 600 4.53 -4.81 16.68
CA SER A 600 3.89 -3.96 15.65
C SER A 600 2.70 -4.68 15.03
N HIS A 601 1.61 -3.97 14.72
CA HIS A 601 0.42 -4.57 14.09
C HIS A 601 0.72 -5.33 12.78
N ASP A 602 1.83 -5.04 12.09
CA ASP A 602 2.22 -5.78 10.89
C ASP A 602 2.74 -7.19 11.19
N ASP A 603 3.13 -7.45 12.44
CA ASP A 603 3.68 -8.72 12.91
C ASP A 603 2.62 -9.55 13.67
N LYS A 604 1.34 -9.13 13.61
CA LYS A 604 0.21 -9.71 14.36
C LYS A 604 0.12 -11.21 14.25
N GLN A 605 0.17 -11.75 13.03
CA GLN A 605 -0.01 -13.18 12.79
C GLN A 605 1.03 -14.02 13.55
N LEU A 606 2.30 -13.62 13.51
CA LEU A 606 3.37 -14.36 14.17
C LEU A 606 3.34 -14.18 15.69
N CYS A 607 3.11 -12.96 16.18
CA CYS A 607 3.02 -12.69 17.61
C CYS A 607 1.79 -13.34 18.27
N HIS A 608 0.66 -13.43 17.57
CA HIS A 608 -0.51 -14.16 18.05
C HIS A 608 -0.24 -15.66 18.13
N LYS A 609 0.42 -16.23 17.11
CA LYS A 609 0.84 -17.63 17.14
C LYS A 609 1.78 -17.94 18.32
N ILE A 610 2.73 -17.04 18.61
CA ILE A 610 3.61 -17.17 19.79
C ILE A 610 2.79 -17.10 21.09
N ALA A 611 1.84 -16.16 21.19
CA ALA A 611 0.97 -16.01 22.35
C ALA A 611 0.11 -17.27 22.59
N ASP A 612 -0.51 -17.80 21.53
CA ASP A 612 -1.34 -19.01 21.60
C ASP A 612 -0.52 -20.22 22.07
N GLN A 613 0.70 -20.36 21.57
CA GLN A 613 1.57 -21.46 22.01
C GLN A 613 2.02 -21.29 23.48
N LEU A 614 2.37 -20.07 23.92
CA LEU A 614 2.66 -19.80 25.34
C LEU A 614 1.45 -20.08 26.25
N LEU A 615 0.23 -19.76 25.81
CA LEU A 615 -0.99 -20.09 26.55
C LEU A 615 -1.20 -21.60 26.66
N ASN A 616 -0.98 -22.34 25.57
CA ASN A 616 -1.06 -23.82 25.55
C ASN A 616 -0.04 -24.47 26.48
N ASP A 617 1.13 -23.84 26.64
CA ASP A 617 2.21 -24.28 27.52
C ASP A 617 1.99 -23.84 29.00
N GLY A 618 0.86 -23.21 29.30
CA GLY A 618 0.43 -22.87 30.67
C GLY A 618 0.86 -21.49 31.18
N PHE A 619 1.44 -20.63 30.34
CA PHE A 619 1.80 -19.27 30.71
C PHE A 619 0.60 -18.33 30.66
N THR A 620 0.54 -17.35 31.57
CA THR A 620 -0.43 -16.25 31.46
C THR A 620 0.14 -15.13 30.57
N VAL A 621 -0.53 -14.84 29.46
CA VAL A 621 -0.03 -13.89 28.44
C VAL A 621 -0.94 -12.67 28.32
N TRP A 622 -0.35 -11.48 28.39
CA TRP A 622 -0.99 -10.23 27.96
C TRP A 622 -0.54 -9.89 26.53
N ILE A 623 -1.50 -9.70 25.63
CA ILE A 623 -1.24 -9.27 24.26
C ILE A 623 -2.44 -8.47 23.74
N ASP A 624 -2.16 -7.38 23.04
CA ASP A 624 -3.20 -6.66 22.32
C ASP A 624 -3.65 -7.47 21.09
N ARG A 625 -4.84 -8.08 21.14
CA ARG A 625 -5.41 -8.81 19.98
C ARG A 625 -6.24 -7.93 19.03
N ASN A 626 -6.61 -6.73 19.47
CA ASN A 626 -7.60 -5.87 18.83
C ASN A 626 -6.98 -4.67 18.10
N ASN A 627 -5.68 -4.70 17.80
CA ASN A 627 -4.96 -3.61 17.09
C ASN A 627 -5.18 -2.24 17.76
N MET A 628 -5.13 -2.19 19.09
CA MET A 628 -5.38 -1.06 19.97
C MET A 628 -6.75 -0.40 19.84
N THR A 629 -7.69 -1.00 19.09
CA THR A 629 -9.06 -0.49 19.06
C THR A 629 -9.73 -0.70 20.41
N GLY A 630 -9.75 0.36 21.22
CA GLY A 630 -10.34 0.37 22.56
C GLY A 630 -9.38 0.10 23.72
N LEU A 631 -8.07 -0.03 23.49
CA LEU A 631 -7.07 -0.07 24.57
C LEU A 631 -6.56 1.35 24.86
N THR A 632 -6.62 1.75 26.13
CA THR A 632 -6.11 3.05 26.58
C THR A 632 -4.61 2.94 26.92
N PRO A 633 -3.87 4.06 26.91
CA PRO A 633 -2.49 4.09 27.44
C PRO A 633 -2.40 3.50 28.86
N ALA A 634 -3.44 3.66 29.68
CA ALA A 634 -3.52 3.08 31.01
C ALA A 634 -3.59 1.53 31.00
N ALA A 635 -4.31 0.93 30.05
CA ALA A 635 -4.37 -0.53 29.93
C ALA A 635 -3.02 -1.13 29.49
N ILE A 636 -2.26 -0.41 28.67
CA ILE A 636 -0.90 -0.80 28.26
C ILE A 636 0.06 -0.68 29.45
N ALA A 637 -0.04 0.40 30.23
CA ALA A 637 0.73 0.56 31.45
C ALA A 637 0.43 -0.58 32.45
N ASP A 638 -0.85 -0.90 32.67
CA ASP A 638 -1.28 -2.04 33.49
C ASP A 638 -0.68 -3.37 32.99
N GLY A 639 -0.69 -3.61 31.67
CA GLY A 639 -0.07 -4.78 31.06
C GLY A 639 1.43 -4.88 31.37
N ILE A 640 2.18 -3.78 31.25
CA ILE A 640 3.62 -3.74 31.53
C ILE A 640 3.88 -3.91 33.03
N GLU A 641 3.18 -3.16 33.87
CA GLU A 641 3.37 -3.18 35.32
C GLU A 641 2.98 -4.51 35.96
N ASN A 642 2.03 -5.25 35.37
CA ASN A 642 1.55 -6.53 35.87
C ASN A 642 2.09 -7.76 35.13
N SER A 643 3.17 -7.62 34.36
CA SER A 643 3.88 -8.73 33.70
C SER A 643 5.25 -9.01 34.31
N GLU A 644 5.68 -10.28 34.39
CA GLU A 644 7.05 -10.63 34.83
C GLU A 644 8.10 -10.37 33.73
N ILE A 645 7.73 -10.62 32.47
CA ILE A 645 8.59 -10.52 31.30
C ILE A 645 7.88 -9.73 30.20
N ILE A 646 8.62 -8.84 29.53
CA ILE A 646 8.16 -8.14 28.32
C ILE A 646 8.90 -8.70 27.11
N ILE A 647 8.16 -9.28 26.17
CA ILE A 647 8.67 -9.72 24.87
C ILE A 647 8.53 -8.57 23.87
N LEU A 648 9.61 -8.25 23.15
CA LEU A 648 9.58 -7.24 22.08
C LEU A 648 9.71 -7.91 20.72
N GLY A 649 8.66 -7.87 19.89
CA GLY A 649 8.67 -8.36 18.52
C GLY A 649 9.42 -7.40 17.58
N MET A 650 10.72 -7.60 17.42
CA MET A 650 11.59 -6.66 16.72
C MET A 650 11.52 -6.81 15.21
N THR A 651 10.96 -5.79 14.59
CA THR A 651 10.98 -5.53 13.14
C THR A 651 11.23 -4.05 12.88
N TYR A 652 11.38 -3.68 11.61
CA TYR A 652 11.44 -2.27 11.26
C TYR A 652 10.12 -1.54 11.58
N SER A 653 8.98 -2.21 11.40
CA SER A 653 7.68 -1.61 11.72
C SER A 653 7.53 -1.35 13.22
N TYR A 654 8.14 -2.19 14.07
CA TYR A 654 8.29 -1.94 15.51
C TYR A 654 9.12 -0.69 15.79
N LYS A 655 10.29 -0.55 15.16
CA LYS A 655 11.20 0.59 15.33
C LYS A 655 10.54 1.93 15.03
N ILE A 656 9.71 2.00 13.98
CA ILE A 656 9.09 3.26 13.53
C ILE A 656 7.75 3.57 14.22
N SER A 657 7.29 2.70 15.13
CA SER A 657 6.01 2.85 15.83
C SER A 657 6.21 3.63 17.14
N PRO A 658 5.60 4.82 17.30
CA PRO A 658 5.66 5.58 18.56
C PRO A 658 5.06 4.80 19.75
N TRP A 659 4.09 3.93 19.49
CA TRP A 659 3.51 3.03 20.50
C TRP A 659 4.54 2.04 21.02
N CYS A 660 5.20 1.34 20.11
CA CYS A 660 6.24 0.37 20.43
C CYS A 660 7.42 1.05 21.12
N GLN A 661 7.80 2.25 20.68
CA GLN A 661 8.82 3.06 21.35
C GLN A 661 8.41 3.42 22.78
N ARG A 662 7.16 3.83 23.01
CA ARG A 662 6.64 4.12 24.35
C ARG A 662 6.64 2.87 25.24
N GLU A 663 6.11 1.75 24.74
CA GLU A 663 6.04 0.48 25.48
C GLU A 663 7.42 -0.03 25.87
N GLY A 664 8.35 -0.08 24.90
CA GLY A 664 9.73 -0.47 25.16
C GLY A 664 10.40 0.44 26.19
N ASN A 665 10.32 1.76 26.01
CA ASN A 665 10.91 2.73 26.94
C ASN A 665 10.33 2.61 28.35
N TYR A 666 9.01 2.42 28.47
CA TYR A 666 8.35 2.27 29.76
C TYR A 666 8.74 0.95 30.43
N ALA A 667 8.76 -0.17 29.70
CA ALA A 667 9.26 -1.45 30.22
C ALA A 667 10.71 -1.36 30.71
N PHE A 668 11.56 -0.64 29.97
CA PHE A 668 12.95 -0.37 30.35
C PHE A 668 13.04 0.49 31.62
N GLN A 669 12.25 1.57 31.70
CA GLN A 669 12.18 2.45 32.89
C GLN A 669 11.69 1.69 34.14
N ARG A 670 10.75 0.77 33.97
CA ARG A 670 10.24 -0.11 35.04
C ARG A 670 11.19 -1.26 35.38
N GLN A 671 12.34 -1.36 34.72
CA GLN A 671 13.35 -2.41 34.91
C GLN A 671 12.76 -3.83 34.79
N THR A 672 11.73 -3.99 33.96
CA THR A 672 11.11 -5.31 33.72
C THR A 672 12.02 -6.14 32.82
N LYS A 673 12.06 -7.47 32.98
CA LYS A 673 12.89 -8.33 32.13
C LYS A 673 12.40 -8.25 30.69
N ILE A 674 13.29 -7.86 29.79
CA ILE A 674 13.01 -7.77 28.36
C ILE A 674 13.60 -8.99 27.63
N ILE A 675 12.80 -9.66 26.80
CA ILE A 675 13.24 -10.70 25.86
C ILE A 675 12.96 -10.22 24.42
N PRO A 676 13.98 -9.84 23.66
CA PRO A 676 13.80 -9.36 22.29
C PRO A 676 13.71 -10.53 21.29
N LEU A 677 12.70 -10.52 20.42
CA LEU A 677 12.53 -11.49 19.33
C LEU A 677 12.86 -10.85 17.99
N LYS A 678 13.77 -11.44 17.23
CA LYS A 678 14.02 -11.03 15.85
C LYS A 678 13.02 -11.72 14.93
N LEU A 679 12.05 -10.95 14.41
CA LEU A 679 10.99 -11.47 13.56
C LEU A 679 11.27 -11.21 12.07
N PRO A 680 10.69 -11.99 11.14
CA PRO A 680 10.72 -11.68 9.71
C PRO A 680 9.85 -10.45 9.38
N PRO A 681 10.26 -9.56 8.45
CA PRO A 681 11.51 -9.61 7.69
C PRO A 681 12.73 -9.19 8.54
N ALA A 682 13.88 -9.81 8.24
CA ALA A 682 15.09 -9.62 9.04
C ALA A 682 15.50 -8.15 9.17
N TYR A 683 15.57 -7.69 10.42
CA TYR A 683 15.97 -6.34 10.79
C TYR A 683 17.07 -6.38 11.85
N HIS A 684 17.95 -5.38 11.84
CA HIS A 684 18.98 -5.18 12.87
C HIS A 684 18.64 -3.89 13.60
N ALA A 685 18.41 -3.98 14.91
CA ALA A 685 18.02 -2.80 15.68
C ALA A 685 19.15 -1.77 15.73
N ASP A 686 18.77 -0.53 15.48
CA ASP A 686 19.63 0.66 15.53
C ASP A 686 18.94 1.82 16.28
N GLY A 687 19.62 2.95 16.41
CA GLY A 687 19.15 4.15 17.11
C GLY A 687 18.58 3.85 18.50
N TRP A 688 17.42 4.47 18.83
CA TRP A 688 16.73 4.26 20.12
C TRP A 688 16.51 2.79 20.51
N LEU A 689 16.16 1.93 19.55
CA LEU A 689 15.86 0.52 19.82
C LEU A 689 17.15 -0.27 20.03
N GLY A 690 18.18 0.00 19.23
CA GLY A 690 19.51 -0.59 19.44
C GLY A 690 20.10 -0.22 20.80
N LEU A 691 19.91 1.02 21.25
CA LEU A 691 20.34 1.48 22.59
C LEU A 691 19.56 0.77 23.71
N LEU A 692 18.24 0.66 23.58
CA LEU A 692 17.38 -0.01 24.57
C LEU A 692 17.75 -1.49 24.73
N LEU A 693 18.09 -2.13 23.61
CA LEU A 693 18.40 -3.56 23.55
C LEU A 693 19.88 -3.88 23.77
N ALA A 694 20.70 -2.87 24.08
CA ALA A 694 22.12 -3.05 24.32
C ALA A 694 22.33 -4.09 25.44
N ASN A 695 23.16 -5.11 25.16
CA ASN A 695 23.48 -6.21 26.06
C ASN A 695 22.35 -7.23 26.32
N LEU A 696 21.27 -7.25 25.52
CA LEU A 696 20.25 -8.29 25.57
C LEU A 696 20.49 -9.38 24.49
N ASN A 697 20.20 -10.63 24.84
CA ASN A 697 20.24 -11.75 23.90
C ASN A 697 18.94 -11.86 23.10
N TYR A 698 19.05 -12.12 21.81
CA TYR A 698 17.90 -12.23 20.90
C TYR A 698 17.48 -13.67 20.66
N VAL A 699 16.16 -13.94 20.66
CA VAL A 699 15.62 -15.18 20.07
C VAL A 699 15.30 -14.93 18.60
N ASN A 700 15.75 -15.83 17.72
CA ASN A 700 15.78 -15.55 16.28
C ASN A 700 14.78 -16.37 15.48
N PHE A 701 13.63 -15.77 15.15
CA PHE A 701 12.58 -16.34 14.31
C PHE A 701 12.85 -16.16 12.80
N THR A 702 13.97 -15.54 12.40
CA THR A 702 14.36 -15.41 10.98
C THR A 702 15.33 -16.48 10.50
N LYS A 703 16.03 -17.16 11.42
CA LYS A 703 17.01 -18.20 11.11
C LYS A 703 16.47 -19.62 11.24
N HIS A 704 15.49 -19.83 12.10
CA HIS A 704 14.98 -21.15 12.45
C HIS A 704 13.51 -21.30 12.05
N GLN A 705 13.07 -22.53 11.84
CA GLN A 705 11.65 -22.83 11.76
C GLN A 705 10.97 -22.47 13.08
N PHE A 706 9.67 -22.18 13.01
CA PHE A 706 8.89 -21.66 14.14
C PHE A 706 9.09 -22.47 15.43
N ASP A 707 8.98 -23.79 15.36
CA ASP A 707 9.03 -24.66 16.54
C ASP A 707 10.39 -24.57 17.27
N ILE A 708 11.49 -24.51 16.51
CA ILE A 708 12.84 -24.40 17.08
C ILE A 708 13.05 -23.03 17.75
N ALA A 709 12.63 -21.96 17.09
CA ALA A 709 12.73 -20.61 17.65
C ALA A 709 11.82 -20.44 18.89
N TYR A 710 10.65 -21.09 18.87
CA TYR A 710 9.72 -21.09 20.00
C TYR A 710 10.30 -21.82 21.21
N GLU A 711 10.90 -22.99 21.04
CA GLU A 711 11.55 -23.72 22.15
C GLU A 711 12.69 -22.92 22.79
N GLN A 712 13.45 -22.17 21.98
CA GLN A 712 14.47 -21.23 22.49
C GLN A 712 13.83 -20.12 23.34
N LEU A 713 12.72 -19.54 22.89
CA LEU A 713 11.98 -18.53 23.64
C LEU A 713 11.46 -19.07 24.97
N LYS A 714 10.81 -20.24 24.95
CA LYS A 714 10.29 -20.91 26.14
C LYS A 714 11.41 -21.17 27.15
N THR A 715 12.54 -21.68 26.68
CA THR A 715 13.71 -21.94 27.52
C THR A 715 14.21 -20.66 28.21
N GLU A 716 14.29 -19.54 27.48
CA GLU A 716 14.71 -18.25 28.05
C GLU A 716 13.72 -17.74 29.11
N ILE A 717 12.42 -17.87 28.86
CA ILE A 717 11.35 -17.53 29.82
C ILE A 717 11.49 -18.36 31.10
N GLU A 718 11.59 -19.68 30.98
CA GLU A 718 11.70 -20.58 32.13
C GLU A 718 12.99 -20.35 32.93
N ASN A 719 14.11 -20.11 32.25
CA ASN A 719 15.39 -19.84 32.88
C ASN A 719 15.34 -18.57 33.74
N TYR A 720 14.74 -17.50 33.23
CA TYR A 720 14.53 -16.28 34.01
C TYR A 720 13.66 -16.54 35.25
N ARG A 721 12.53 -17.23 35.08
CA ARG A 721 11.63 -17.53 36.21
C ARG A 721 12.32 -18.40 37.28
N LYS A 722 13.11 -19.39 36.88
CA LYS A 722 13.93 -20.22 37.80
C LYS A 722 14.96 -19.37 38.55
N GLN A 723 15.62 -18.41 37.87
CA GLN A 723 16.58 -17.50 38.52
C GLN A 723 15.90 -16.58 39.55
N VAL A 724 14.72 -16.04 39.23
CA VAL A 724 13.94 -15.19 40.16
C VAL A 724 13.47 -16.00 41.38
N ILE A 725 13.09 -17.27 41.20
CA ILE A 725 12.71 -18.17 42.30
C ILE A 725 13.91 -18.49 43.21
N ASN A 726 15.09 -18.70 42.63
CA ASN A 726 16.30 -19.07 43.37
C ASN A 726 17.09 -17.87 43.94
N SER A 727 16.58 -16.64 43.78
CA SER A 727 17.20 -15.44 44.34
C SER A 727 17.17 -15.47 45.89
N PRO A 728 18.29 -15.18 46.58
CA PRO A 728 18.37 -15.23 48.04
C PRO A 728 17.36 -14.29 48.73
N HIS A 729 16.92 -13.23 48.07
CA HIS A 729 15.88 -12.34 48.59
C HIS A 729 14.48 -12.97 48.65
N ARG A 730 14.21 -14.09 47.93
CA ARG A 730 12.90 -14.76 47.93
C ARG A 730 12.80 -15.91 48.93
N LYS A 731 13.92 -16.55 49.29
CA LYS A 731 13.97 -17.62 50.29
C LYS A 731 13.62 -17.13 51.70
N LEU A 732 14.10 -15.94 52.09
CA LEU A 732 13.79 -15.34 53.39
C LEU A 732 12.29 -15.05 53.61
N PHE A 733 11.54 -14.72 52.55
CA PHE A 733 10.10 -14.45 52.65
C PHE A 733 9.22 -15.70 52.71
N LEU A 734 9.70 -16.84 52.20
CA LEU A 734 8.92 -18.09 52.19
C LEU A 734 9.12 -18.92 53.47
N GLU A 735 10.23 -18.71 54.20
CA GLU A 735 10.51 -19.41 55.46
C GLU A 735 9.82 -18.78 56.69
N GLU A 736 9.34 -17.53 56.62
CA GLU A 736 8.64 -16.86 57.74
C GLU A 736 7.13 -17.18 57.85
N HIS A 737 6.51 -17.80 56.84
CA HIS A 737 5.05 -18.01 56.80
C HIS A 737 4.57 -19.45 57.02
N GLU A 738 5.43 -20.37 57.43
CA GLU A 738 5.01 -21.69 57.91
C GLU A 738 5.27 -21.82 59.42
N THR A 739 4.22 -21.62 60.23
CA THR A 739 4.17 -22.16 61.59
C THR A 739 3.05 -23.20 61.71
N PRO A 740 3.24 -24.28 62.50
CA PRO A 740 2.44 -25.49 62.38
C PRO A 740 1.37 -25.61 63.48
N LEU A 741 0.16 -26.02 63.09
CA LEU A 741 -0.87 -26.48 64.02
C LEU A 741 -0.83 -28.01 64.14
N ASN A 742 -0.24 -28.43 65.26
CA ASN A 742 -0.50 -29.66 66.04
C ASN A 742 -2.01 -30.01 66.11
N THR A 743 -2.51 -31.22 66.31
CA THR A 743 -2.01 -32.43 67.03
C THR A 743 -3.07 -33.55 66.84
N ASN A 744 -2.68 -34.82 66.70
CA ASN A 744 -2.88 -35.95 67.66
C ASN A 744 -3.48 -37.15 66.88
N VAL A 745 -3.15 -38.44 67.08
CA VAL A 745 -2.57 -39.14 68.22
C VAL A 745 -2.16 -40.57 67.77
N THR A 746 -0.94 -41.00 68.15
CA THR A 746 -0.50 -42.35 68.61
C THR A 746 -0.67 -43.59 67.70
N HIS A 747 0.16 -44.62 67.72
CA HIS A 747 1.46 -44.97 68.34
C HIS A 747 1.94 -46.22 67.56
N GLU A 748 3.24 -46.28 67.25
CA GLU A 748 4.19 -47.39 67.51
C GLU A 748 3.68 -48.84 67.50
N ALA A 749 4.37 -49.88 67.01
CA ALA A 749 5.74 -50.18 66.57
C ALA A 749 5.62 -51.59 65.93
N ASN A 750 6.56 -52.26 65.26
CA ASN A 750 7.98 -52.13 65.04
C ASN A 750 8.31 -53.10 63.88
N THR A 751 9.16 -52.63 62.97
CA THR A 751 10.36 -53.30 62.43
C THR A 751 10.29 -54.79 62.06
N ILE A 752 10.56 -55.10 60.78
CA ILE A 752 11.84 -55.69 60.34
C ILE A 752 12.01 -55.54 58.81
N ARG A 753 13.25 -55.18 58.46
CA ARG A 753 13.88 -55.04 57.14
C ARG A 753 13.71 -56.26 56.22
N LYS A 754 13.57 -56.03 54.91
CA LYS A 754 14.51 -56.41 53.82
C LYS A 754 13.83 -56.46 52.44
N LEU A 755 14.67 -56.28 51.41
CA LEU A 755 14.53 -56.54 49.96
C LEU A 755 13.94 -55.38 49.16
N ASP A 756 14.73 -54.66 48.37
CA ASP A 756 15.51 -55.00 47.16
C ASP A 756 14.73 -54.76 45.87
N HIS A 757 15.43 -54.05 44.98
CA HIS A 757 15.18 -53.91 43.56
C HIS A 757 15.05 -55.27 42.87
N ASN A 758 14.06 -55.39 41.98
CA ASN A 758 14.15 -55.96 40.63
C ASN A 758 12.75 -55.88 40.00
N GLU A 759 12.57 -54.98 39.04
CA GLU A 759 12.63 -55.32 37.61
C GLU A 759 11.55 -56.32 37.19
N HIS A 760 10.40 -55.78 36.82
CA HIS A 760 9.57 -56.40 35.80
C HIS A 760 9.75 -55.66 34.48
N HIS A 761 10.51 -56.29 33.60
CA HIS A 761 10.49 -56.13 32.16
C HIS A 761 9.06 -56.14 31.62
N SER A 762 8.73 -55.18 30.74
CA SER A 762 8.41 -55.38 29.30
C SER A 762 7.61 -54.16 28.77
N PRO A 763 7.68 -53.83 27.48
CA PRO A 763 8.78 -53.09 26.85
C PRO A 763 8.32 -51.73 26.28
N VAL A 764 9.34 -50.94 25.97
CA VAL A 764 9.37 -49.75 25.10
C VAL A 764 8.29 -49.76 23.99
N LEU A 765 7.54 -48.65 23.87
CA LEU A 765 6.92 -48.23 22.60
C LEU A 765 6.86 -46.70 22.49
N SER A 766 7.46 -46.22 21.40
CA SER A 766 7.48 -44.87 20.85
C SER A 766 6.11 -44.42 20.30
N ARG A 767 5.85 -43.09 20.31
CA ARG A 767 5.01 -42.27 19.38
C ARG A 767 3.66 -42.81 18.83
N SER A 768 2.67 -41.89 18.80
CA SER A 768 1.32 -41.88 18.14
C SER A 768 0.21 -42.65 18.90
N ASP A 769 -1.07 -42.24 19.00
CA ASP A 769 -2.05 -41.87 17.98
C ASP A 769 -3.33 -41.23 18.59
N ALA A 770 -4.14 -40.57 17.76
CA ALA A 770 -5.40 -39.95 18.14
C ALA A 770 -6.47 -40.96 18.63
N LEU A 771 -6.93 -40.79 19.88
CA LEU A 771 -7.90 -41.65 20.57
C LEU A 771 -9.27 -41.76 19.87
N TYR A 772 -9.62 -40.84 18.97
CA TYR A 772 -10.91 -40.88 18.27
C TYR A 772 -10.98 -41.98 17.19
N THR A 773 -9.84 -42.43 16.67
CA THR A 773 -9.79 -43.41 15.55
C THR A 773 -10.29 -44.80 15.91
N SER A 774 -10.30 -45.14 17.22
CA SER A 774 -10.81 -46.40 17.76
C SER A 774 -12.27 -46.34 18.23
N ILE A 775 -12.92 -45.18 18.12
CA ILE A 775 -14.29 -44.96 18.60
C ILE A 775 -15.20 -44.79 17.37
N PRO A 776 -16.35 -45.48 17.26
CA PRO A 776 -17.31 -45.22 16.19
C PRO A 776 -17.78 -43.76 16.22
N ILE A 777 -17.95 -43.13 15.05
CA ILE A 777 -18.32 -41.71 14.95
C ILE A 777 -19.61 -41.39 15.71
N GLN A 778 -20.53 -42.33 15.87
CA GLN A 778 -21.76 -42.15 16.65
C GLN A 778 -21.51 -41.87 18.14
N ASN A 779 -20.33 -42.24 18.64
CA ASN A 779 -19.93 -42.08 20.04
C ASN A 779 -18.85 -41.00 20.22
N TRP A 780 -18.52 -40.23 19.18
CA TRP A 780 -17.54 -39.15 19.30
C TRP A 780 -18.11 -37.99 20.10
N THR A 781 -17.33 -37.54 21.09
CA THR A 781 -17.57 -36.29 21.81
C THR A 781 -17.16 -35.08 20.95
N GLN A 782 -17.54 -33.87 21.38
CA GLN A 782 -17.08 -32.61 20.77
C GLN A 782 -15.54 -32.53 20.68
N GLN A 783 -14.83 -32.99 21.72
CA GLN A 783 -13.38 -33.02 21.70
C GLN A 783 -12.84 -33.96 20.62
N ASN A 784 -13.47 -35.12 20.41
CA ASN A 784 -13.06 -36.06 19.37
C ASN A 784 -13.30 -35.52 17.95
N VAL A 785 -14.37 -34.75 17.74
CA VAL A 785 -14.60 -34.01 16.48
C VAL A 785 -13.50 -32.97 16.25
N MET A 786 -13.13 -32.22 17.29
CA MET A 786 -12.06 -31.23 17.21
C MET A 786 -10.70 -31.87 16.95
N ASP A 787 -10.40 -32.99 17.60
CA ASP A 787 -9.18 -33.77 17.37
C ASP A 787 -9.11 -34.27 15.92
N PHE A 788 -10.23 -34.75 15.36
CA PHE A 788 -10.33 -35.17 13.96
C PHE A 788 -10.10 -34.03 12.97
N LEU A 789 -10.77 -32.87 13.17
CA LEU A 789 -10.62 -31.73 12.28
C LEU A 789 -9.20 -31.15 12.33
N ASN A 790 -8.56 -31.17 13.50
CA ASN A 790 -7.16 -30.78 13.67
C ASN A 790 -6.21 -31.78 13.01
N ASP A 791 -6.38 -33.09 13.23
CA ASP A 791 -5.55 -34.15 12.61
C ASP A 791 -5.61 -34.07 11.08
N LYS A 792 -6.80 -33.88 10.53
CA LYS A 792 -7.00 -33.77 9.07
C LYS A 792 -6.71 -32.38 8.50
N LYS A 793 -6.29 -31.41 9.34
CA LYS A 793 -5.97 -30.03 8.95
C LYS A 793 -7.14 -29.34 8.22
N LEU A 794 -8.36 -29.51 8.72
CA LEU A 794 -9.61 -28.95 8.19
C LEU A 794 -9.96 -27.66 8.95
N HIS A 795 -9.07 -26.67 8.91
CA HIS A 795 -9.10 -25.50 9.80
C HIS A 795 -10.36 -24.65 9.69
N GLN A 796 -10.94 -24.50 8.50
CA GLN A 796 -12.19 -23.76 8.29
C GLN A 796 -13.40 -24.48 8.90
N PHE A 797 -13.38 -25.82 8.93
CA PHE A 797 -14.43 -26.61 9.57
C PHE A 797 -14.34 -26.59 11.09
N ILE A 798 -13.18 -26.25 11.68
CA ILE A 798 -13.04 -26.08 13.12
C ILE A 798 -13.98 -24.97 13.63
N LEU A 799 -14.09 -23.85 12.91
CA LEU A 799 -14.99 -22.74 13.27
C LEU A 799 -16.47 -23.05 13.01
N LEU A 800 -16.75 -23.90 12.02
CA LEU A 800 -18.12 -24.28 11.64
C LEU A 800 -18.69 -25.37 12.55
N CYS A 801 -17.85 -26.32 12.99
CA CYS A 801 -18.22 -27.51 13.73
C CYS A 801 -17.79 -27.47 15.20
N ASN A 802 -17.39 -26.31 15.71
CA ASN A 802 -16.82 -26.14 17.06
C ASN A 802 -17.70 -26.71 18.17
N ASP A 803 -19.03 -26.75 17.99
CA ASP A 803 -20.01 -27.22 18.97
C ASP A 803 -20.69 -28.56 18.58
N MET A 804 -20.14 -29.27 17.58
CA MET A 804 -20.73 -30.53 17.09
C MET A 804 -20.10 -31.76 17.76
N ASP A 805 -20.94 -32.73 18.10
CA ASP A 805 -20.52 -34.10 18.39
C ASP A 805 -20.51 -34.95 17.10
N GLY A 806 -20.07 -36.20 17.21
CA GLY A 806 -19.96 -37.09 16.05
C GLY A 806 -21.25 -37.34 15.28
N PRO A 807 -22.40 -37.61 15.94
CA PRO A 807 -23.70 -37.70 15.28
C PRO A 807 -24.07 -36.43 14.49
N ALA A 808 -23.87 -35.24 15.07
CA ALA A 808 -24.12 -33.98 14.38
C ALA A 808 -23.19 -33.79 13.17
N LEU A 809 -21.91 -34.15 13.31
CA LEU A 809 -20.95 -34.11 12.20
C LEU A 809 -21.34 -35.07 11.07
N GLN A 810 -21.88 -36.25 11.40
CA GLN A 810 -22.36 -37.22 10.42
C GLN A 810 -23.61 -36.73 9.67
N GLN A 811 -24.53 -36.04 10.35
CA GLN A 811 -25.66 -35.38 9.69
C GLN A 811 -25.23 -34.22 8.80
N LEU A 812 -24.24 -33.43 9.22
CA LEU A 812 -23.65 -32.39 8.38
C LEU A 812 -23.05 -32.98 7.11
N TYR A 813 -22.30 -34.09 7.21
CA TYR A 813 -21.78 -34.80 6.05
C TYR A 813 -22.90 -35.30 5.12
N ALA A 814 -23.97 -35.89 5.66
CA ALA A 814 -25.12 -36.33 4.86
C ALA A 814 -25.79 -35.16 4.11
N PHE A 815 -25.94 -34.00 4.77
CA PHE A 815 -26.43 -32.77 4.15
C PHE A 815 -25.52 -32.31 3.01
N CYS A 816 -24.20 -32.30 3.25
CA CYS A 816 -23.22 -31.90 2.26
C CYS A 816 -23.13 -32.85 1.05
N ASN A 817 -23.35 -34.16 1.26
CA ASN A 817 -23.30 -35.16 0.20
C ASN A 817 -24.59 -35.19 -0.65
N ASN A 818 -25.75 -34.90 -0.05
CA ASN A 818 -27.04 -34.90 -0.78
C ASN A 818 -27.32 -33.58 -1.51
N ASN A 819 -26.71 -32.46 -1.08
CA ASN A 819 -26.97 -31.12 -1.64
C ASN A 819 -25.65 -30.32 -1.81
N SER A 820 -24.68 -30.84 -2.56
CA SER A 820 -23.30 -30.34 -2.57
C SER A 820 -23.13 -28.84 -2.84
N THR A 821 -23.85 -28.27 -3.81
CA THR A 821 -23.75 -26.85 -4.17
C THR A 821 -24.39 -25.97 -3.09
N THR A 822 -25.62 -26.27 -2.68
CA THR A 822 -26.35 -25.52 -1.65
C THR A 822 -25.68 -25.60 -0.28
N ALA A 823 -25.10 -26.75 0.06
CA ALA A 823 -24.39 -26.95 1.31
C ALA A 823 -23.07 -26.16 1.35
N PHE A 824 -22.31 -26.15 0.24
CA PHE A 824 -21.11 -25.32 0.11
C PHE A 824 -21.43 -23.83 0.30
N GLU A 825 -22.43 -23.30 -0.42
CA GLU A 825 -22.84 -21.89 -0.32
C GLU A 825 -23.31 -21.53 1.10
N SER A 826 -24.09 -22.42 1.73
CA SER A 826 -24.60 -22.22 3.09
C SER A 826 -23.47 -22.19 4.12
N LEU A 827 -22.53 -23.14 4.06
CA LEU A 827 -21.40 -23.22 4.98
C LEU A 827 -20.41 -22.07 4.77
N HIS A 828 -20.14 -21.71 3.52
CA HIS A 828 -19.31 -20.56 3.18
C HIS A 828 -19.92 -19.26 3.73
N LYS A 829 -21.24 -19.07 3.59
CA LYS A 829 -21.96 -17.92 4.16
C LYS A 829 -21.94 -17.90 5.70
N GLN A 830 -22.03 -19.06 6.35
CA GLN A 830 -21.92 -19.14 7.81
C GLN A 830 -20.49 -18.87 8.30
N LEU A 831 -19.46 -19.34 7.58
CA LEU A 831 -18.07 -19.04 7.92
C LEU A 831 -17.80 -17.54 7.83
N LYS A 832 -18.28 -16.88 6.77
CA LYS A 832 -18.21 -15.41 6.61
C LYS A 832 -18.89 -14.62 7.72
N LYS A 833 -19.93 -15.18 8.36
CA LYS A 833 -20.57 -14.56 9.52
C LYS A 833 -19.75 -14.71 10.81
N LYS A 834 -19.02 -15.82 10.96
CA LYS A 834 -18.17 -16.08 12.15
C LYS A 834 -16.78 -15.45 12.03
N SER A 835 -16.25 -15.27 10.82
CA SER A 835 -14.95 -14.67 10.54
C SER A 835 -14.97 -13.98 9.17
N ILE A 836 -14.59 -12.70 9.12
CA ILE A 836 -14.58 -11.91 7.87
C ILE A 836 -13.40 -12.31 6.97
N ASP A 837 -12.29 -12.73 7.58
CA ASP A 837 -11.02 -13.02 6.92
C ASP A 837 -10.92 -14.48 6.41
N ASP A 838 -11.74 -15.40 6.91
CA ASP A 838 -11.73 -16.81 6.49
C ASP A 838 -12.70 -17.06 5.32
N ASP A 839 -12.27 -17.89 4.37
CA ASP A 839 -13.05 -18.27 3.18
C ASP A 839 -13.09 -19.79 3.05
N LEU A 840 -14.27 -20.36 2.78
CA LEU A 840 -14.38 -21.80 2.57
C LEU A 840 -14.13 -22.09 1.08
N SER A 841 -12.96 -22.60 0.74
CA SER A 841 -12.62 -22.94 -0.64
C SER A 841 -13.29 -24.26 -1.09
N PRO A 842 -13.61 -24.42 -2.39
CA PRO A 842 -14.12 -25.69 -2.92
C PRO A 842 -13.18 -26.89 -2.66
N ILE A 843 -11.87 -26.63 -2.58
CA ILE A 843 -10.84 -27.65 -2.33
C ILE A 843 -10.97 -28.18 -0.88
N GLU A 844 -11.10 -27.29 0.10
CA GLU A 844 -11.25 -27.66 1.51
C GLU A 844 -12.60 -28.31 1.78
N TYR A 845 -13.66 -27.82 1.15
CA TYR A 845 -14.97 -28.47 1.19
C TYR A 845 -14.90 -29.90 0.66
N THR A 846 -14.29 -30.12 -0.51
CA THR A 846 -14.14 -31.46 -1.09
C THR A 846 -13.27 -32.37 -0.22
N ARG A 847 -12.23 -31.81 0.43
CA ARG A 847 -11.37 -32.54 1.36
C ARG A 847 -12.13 -33.00 2.60
N PHE A 848 -12.99 -32.16 3.17
CA PHE A 848 -13.87 -32.55 4.28
C PHE A 848 -14.77 -33.72 3.90
N ILE A 849 -15.44 -33.66 2.73
CA ILE A 849 -16.30 -34.75 2.24
C ILE A 849 -15.50 -36.05 2.05
N SER A 850 -14.30 -35.97 1.50
CA SER A 850 -13.42 -37.13 1.31
C SER A 850 -13.01 -37.78 2.63
N GLU A 851 -12.60 -36.99 3.64
CA GLU A 851 -12.22 -37.52 4.94
C GLU A 851 -13.42 -38.10 5.71
N MET A 852 -14.58 -37.46 5.64
CA MET A 852 -15.82 -37.99 6.24
C MET A 852 -16.31 -39.29 5.58
N LYS A 853 -16.10 -39.42 4.26
CA LYS A 853 -16.43 -40.66 3.54
C LYS A 853 -15.60 -41.84 4.02
N LYS A 854 -14.31 -41.64 4.34
CA LYS A 854 -13.42 -42.69 4.88
C LYS A 854 -13.90 -43.23 6.23
N LEU A 855 -14.50 -42.39 7.06
CA LEU A 855 -15.08 -42.78 8.35
C LEU A 855 -16.40 -43.57 8.22
N SER A 856 -17.03 -43.54 7.04
CA SER A 856 -18.34 -44.17 6.81
C SER A 856 -18.27 -45.57 6.18
N ILE A 857 -17.06 -46.12 5.93
CA ILE A 857 -16.85 -47.39 5.20
C ILE A 857 -16.87 -48.64 6.12
N ASP A 858 -16.78 -48.48 7.45
CA ASP A 858 -16.68 -49.61 8.40
C ASP A 858 -18.02 -50.11 8.97
N VAL A 859 -19.06 -50.24 8.14
CA VAL A 859 -20.26 -51.02 8.50
C VAL A 859 -20.32 -52.27 7.61
N PRO A 860 -20.13 -53.49 8.14
CA PRO A 860 -20.29 -54.70 7.34
C PRO A 860 -21.74 -54.80 6.86
N PRO A 861 -22.00 -55.35 5.65
CA PRO A 861 -23.34 -55.41 5.11
C PRO A 861 -24.23 -56.26 6.04
N PRO A 862 -25.50 -55.86 6.27
CA PRO A 862 -26.41 -56.64 7.07
C PRO A 862 -26.66 -58.01 6.41
N PRO A 863 -26.90 -59.08 7.20
CA PRO A 863 -27.19 -60.40 6.64
C PRO A 863 -28.45 -60.36 5.78
N PRO A 864 -28.61 -61.26 4.79
CA PRO A 864 -29.71 -61.20 3.84
C PRO A 864 -31.05 -61.29 4.57
N VAL A 865 -31.84 -60.23 4.45
CA VAL A 865 -33.19 -60.15 5.02
C VAL A 865 -34.09 -61.09 4.23
N ARG A 866 -34.64 -62.09 4.94
CA ARG A 866 -35.75 -62.92 4.46
C ARG A 866 -36.90 -62.02 4.00
N SER A 867 -37.40 -62.32 2.81
CA SER A 867 -38.60 -61.74 2.21
C SER A 867 -39.76 -61.71 3.21
N GLY A 868 -40.12 -60.50 3.63
CA GLY A 868 -41.36 -60.20 4.35
C GLY A 868 -41.98 -58.98 3.70
N ALA A 869 -42.91 -59.22 2.78
CA ALA A 869 -43.73 -58.20 2.16
C ALA A 869 -44.54 -57.45 3.24
N CYS A 870 -44.60 -56.12 3.15
CA CYS A 870 -45.88 -55.42 3.23
C CYS A 870 -45.74 -53.98 2.75
N THR A 871 -46.61 -53.68 1.79
CA THR A 871 -46.96 -52.41 1.15
C THR A 871 -47.59 -51.39 2.11
N ILE A 872 -47.83 -50.20 1.54
CA ILE A 872 -48.76 -49.10 1.95
C ILE A 872 -47.99 -47.95 2.63
N SER A 873 -48.02 -46.68 2.19
CA SER A 873 -48.77 -45.95 1.15
C SER A 873 -47.94 -44.72 0.73
#